data_AF-A0A7C0V1P3-F1
#
_entry.id   AF-A0A7C0V1P3-F1
#
_cell.length_a   1.000
_cell.length_b   1.000
_cell.length_c   1.000
_cell.angle_alpha   90.00
_cell.angle_beta   90.00
_cell.angle_gamma   90.00
#
_symmetry.space_group_name_H-M   'P 1'
#
loop_
_entity.id
_entity.type
_entity.pdbx_description
1 polymer ?
#
loop_
_entity_poly.entity_id
_entity_poly.type
_entity_poly.pdbx_seq_one_letter_code
_entity_poly.pdbx_strand_id
1 'polypeptide(L)'
;MDILASSTERLVLPKGADKDPKFQVMDFDKISFRHPFSGREIPFNLTRESFEQADRALKEVLERLHYETKDKSEAEKLAYLWHHLLRELKKKEPGIPWELLPADTRVPDHTIWDHLKLTTSTSAVWHEGTSYTTVSLFIWTVGPVQSFIKQARKAQDFWAGSFILSLLTFKAIEKVIQRYGPTVVIYPDLQAHPWILQENPFETIRPTIPNRFVALIPENDHEVLKEIGKECDQAVKTQLKSWVTKVLGELKLANSTAYRKIIDRQLESAFASYWIALPLPQSDSEKKDYENAQLLLEKVLSSQKVSAVESILSFTKNQNTLYEPNVGTLFGFLYSYAEKALAARKSLRDKLFGEPEPGNPEKASSNERVERCHLCGERNAVVVKREINGEFVVQYFDETNFEWVTIPNVGNIGARELPENEALCAVCLIKRFLPKIIEEIDIPPNYSFPSVTDVAVADLLEFLYADSEVSAELQQFEKAVAKLHEGTTVSPKIRPIPRISNTIGKEITEGEWFFEASLQKEVIERTLGADVLENDVKEAQNALNKLLKKIDRKPCPYYAFIAIDGDKMGKWLAGEIEEAANKKKIEFSDSSNIYHTKVWRNLPEDFKKTILETFRGTRPVTPAYHASIARALQTFALKIAPQIIEEQYLGQLIYSGGDDILALVNLRDLWDVLRLLRLAYSGRIRVSSDSDSFWRIEPNKT
;
A
#
# COMPACT_ATOMS: atom_id res chain seq x y z
N MET A 1 -15.81 -20.85 21.62
CA MET A 1 -14.95 -20.72 20.42
C MET A 1 -13.97 -19.56 20.57
N ASP A 2 -14.41 -18.38 20.97
CA ASP A 2 -13.62 -17.13 20.85
C ASP A 2 -12.77 -16.78 22.08
N ILE A 3 -12.41 -17.77 22.93
CA ILE A 3 -11.82 -17.49 24.24
C ILE A 3 -10.51 -16.72 24.10
N LEU A 4 -9.62 -17.10 23.17
CA LEU A 4 -8.34 -16.43 22.98
C LEU A 4 -8.51 -14.97 22.54
N ALA A 5 -9.31 -14.71 21.50
CA ALA A 5 -9.61 -13.36 21.01
C ALA A 5 -10.26 -12.51 22.13
N SER A 6 -11.32 -13.05 22.74
CA SER A 6 -12.10 -12.39 23.79
C SER A 6 -11.27 -12.03 25.02
N SER A 7 -10.43 -12.95 25.50
CA SER A 7 -9.59 -12.71 26.69
C SER A 7 -8.46 -11.72 26.41
N THR A 8 -7.94 -11.70 25.17
CA THR A 8 -6.93 -10.74 24.75
C THR A 8 -7.49 -9.31 24.67
N GLU A 9 -8.68 -9.15 24.09
CA GLU A 9 -9.30 -7.85 23.83
C GLU A 9 -9.94 -7.21 25.08
N ARG A 10 -10.44 -8.04 26.00
CA ARG A 10 -11.21 -7.59 27.19
C ARG A 10 -10.41 -7.64 28.49
N LEU A 11 -9.08 -7.74 28.38
CA LEU A 11 -8.15 -7.83 29.51
C LEU A 11 -8.32 -6.68 30.53
N VAL A 12 -8.74 -5.52 30.05
CA VAL A 12 -8.86 -4.29 30.83
C VAL A 12 -10.18 -4.21 31.63
N LEU A 13 -11.07 -5.19 31.56
CA LEU A 13 -12.32 -5.18 32.33
C LEU A 13 -12.18 -5.90 33.68
N PRO A 14 -12.78 -5.39 34.77
CA PRO A 14 -12.81 -6.09 36.05
C PRO A 14 -13.75 -7.30 36.01
N LYS A 15 -13.52 -8.30 36.87
CA LYS A 15 -14.40 -9.48 36.98
C LYS A 15 -15.82 -9.10 37.37
N GLY A 16 -16.78 -9.77 36.74
CA GLY A 16 -18.19 -9.49 36.89
C GLY A 16 -18.68 -8.30 36.04
N ALA A 17 -17.80 -7.63 35.27
CA ALA A 17 -18.20 -6.55 34.37
C ALA A 17 -19.15 -6.99 33.26
N ASP A 18 -19.23 -8.29 32.97
CA ASP A 18 -20.20 -8.94 32.09
C ASP A 18 -21.61 -9.00 32.67
N LYS A 19 -21.75 -8.94 34.00
CA LYS A 19 -23.04 -9.09 34.69
C LYS A 19 -23.53 -7.82 35.36
N ASP A 20 -22.64 -6.90 35.73
CA ASP A 20 -23.01 -5.66 36.40
C ASP A 20 -23.56 -4.61 35.41
N PRO A 21 -24.84 -4.18 35.54
CA PRO A 21 -25.47 -3.19 34.65
C PRO A 21 -24.73 -1.84 34.58
N LYS A 22 -23.91 -1.49 35.57
CA LYS A 22 -23.13 -0.25 35.58
C LYS A 22 -22.08 -0.20 34.47
N PHE A 23 -21.58 -1.37 34.06
CA PHE A 23 -20.60 -1.48 32.98
C PHE A 23 -21.25 -1.77 31.62
N GLN A 24 -22.52 -2.16 31.57
CA GLN A 24 -23.21 -2.47 30.31
C GLN A 24 -23.56 -1.20 29.53
N VAL A 25 -23.21 -1.16 28.25
CA VAL A 25 -23.55 -0.07 27.33
C VAL A 25 -24.51 -0.64 26.28
N MET A 26 -25.79 -0.62 26.61
CA MET A 26 -26.89 -1.20 25.81
C MET A 26 -27.85 -0.14 25.26
N ASP A 27 -27.77 1.09 25.77
CA ASP A 27 -28.57 2.21 25.28
C ASP A 27 -28.07 2.56 23.86
N PHE A 28 -28.93 2.44 22.85
CA PHE A 28 -28.55 2.58 21.43
C PHE A 28 -27.90 3.93 21.14
N ASP A 29 -28.39 5.01 21.77
CA ASP A 29 -27.90 6.38 21.62
C ASP A 29 -26.50 6.59 22.23
N LYS A 30 -26.05 5.67 23.09
CA LYS A 30 -24.74 5.72 23.76
C LYS A 30 -23.69 4.83 23.11
N ILE A 31 -24.05 4.06 22.08
CA ILE A 31 -23.06 3.26 21.35
C ILE A 31 -22.12 4.21 20.60
N SER A 32 -20.83 3.96 20.76
CA SER A 32 -19.76 4.75 20.17
C SER A 32 -18.57 3.87 19.82
N PHE A 33 -17.64 4.42 19.05
CA PHE A 33 -16.33 3.85 18.79
C PHE A 33 -15.23 4.76 19.33
N ARG A 34 -14.14 4.19 19.81
CA ARG A 34 -12.96 4.92 20.27
C ARG A 34 -11.81 4.74 19.33
N HIS A 35 -11.33 5.84 18.79
CA HIS A 35 -10.24 5.81 17.83
C HIS A 35 -8.94 5.27 18.49
N PRO A 36 -8.29 4.22 17.93
CA PRO A 36 -7.11 3.58 18.52
C PRO A 36 -5.96 4.54 18.87
N PHE A 37 -5.63 5.49 17.99
CA PHE A 37 -4.57 6.48 18.24
C PHE A 37 -5.00 7.70 19.04
N SER A 38 -6.07 8.39 18.62
CA SER A 38 -6.47 9.65 19.25
C SER A 38 -7.30 9.46 20.51
N GLY A 39 -7.74 8.26 20.87
CA GLY A 39 -8.60 8.03 22.04
C GLY A 39 -9.97 8.72 21.99
N ARG A 40 -10.26 9.45 20.90
CA ARG A 40 -11.48 10.23 20.69
C ARG A 40 -12.66 9.28 20.58
N GLU A 41 -13.70 9.59 21.36
CA GLU A 41 -14.99 8.91 21.29
C GLU A 41 -15.81 9.47 20.11
N ILE A 42 -16.31 8.56 19.28
CA ILE A 42 -17.10 8.82 18.08
C ILE A 42 -18.50 8.25 18.36
N PRO A 43 -19.46 9.08 18.81
CA PRO A 43 -20.83 8.62 19.05
C PRO A 43 -21.55 8.36 17.72
N PHE A 44 -22.36 7.30 17.68
CA PHE A 44 -23.14 6.96 16.49
C PHE A 44 -24.57 7.51 16.53
N ASN A 45 -25.08 7.88 17.71
CA ASN A 45 -26.46 8.34 17.91
C ASN A 45 -27.51 7.38 17.31
N LEU A 46 -27.32 6.06 17.49
CA LEU A 46 -28.23 5.06 16.95
C LEU A 46 -29.57 5.09 17.69
N THR A 47 -30.64 4.77 16.98
CA THR A 47 -31.98 4.61 17.56
C THR A 47 -32.38 3.15 17.59
N ARG A 48 -33.47 2.84 18.29
CA ARG A 48 -34.09 1.50 18.22
C ARG A 48 -34.47 1.13 16.80
N GLU A 49 -35.00 2.09 16.02
CA GLU A 49 -35.35 1.88 14.62
C GLU A 49 -34.11 1.53 13.78
N SER A 50 -32.99 2.23 14.00
CA SER A 50 -31.70 1.93 13.35
C SER A 50 -31.27 0.49 13.62
N PHE A 51 -31.45 -0.01 14.85
CA PHE A 51 -31.12 -1.40 15.18
C PHE A 51 -32.06 -2.40 14.51
N GLU A 52 -33.36 -2.13 14.48
CA GLU A 52 -34.34 -2.99 13.80
C GLU A 52 -34.10 -3.04 12.28
N GLN A 53 -33.69 -1.92 11.68
CA GLN A 53 -33.23 -1.86 10.28
C GLN A 53 -31.97 -2.71 10.08
N ALA A 54 -30.96 -2.55 10.95
CA ALA A 54 -29.72 -3.31 10.89
C ALA A 54 -29.96 -4.82 11.01
N ASP A 55 -30.77 -5.28 11.97
CA ASP A 55 -31.09 -6.70 12.16
C ASP A 55 -31.81 -7.31 10.95
N ARG A 56 -32.79 -6.60 10.38
CA ARG A 56 -33.46 -7.03 9.15
C ARG A 56 -32.48 -7.14 7.99
N ALA A 57 -31.68 -6.09 7.76
CA ALA A 57 -30.68 -6.08 6.69
C ALA A 57 -29.66 -7.20 6.84
N LEU A 58 -29.20 -7.47 8.06
CA LEU A 58 -28.27 -8.56 8.33
C LEU A 58 -28.86 -9.92 7.98
N LYS A 59 -30.09 -10.22 8.41
CA LYS A 59 -30.77 -11.48 8.10
C LYS A 59 -30.95 -11.66 6.60
N GLU A 60 -31.51 -10.65 5.92
CA GLU A 60 -31.75 -10.72 4.48
C GLU A 60 -30.46 -10.89 3.68
N VAL A 61 -29.40 -10.15 4.02
CA VAL A 61 -28.10 -10.26 3.34
C VAL A 61 -27.47 -11.63 3.59
N LEU A 62 -27.48 -12.14 4.82
CA LEU A 62 -26.93 -13.46 5.13
C LEU A 62 -27.70 -14.58 4.44
N GLU A 63 -29.03 -14.54 4.44
CA GLU A 63 -29.86 -15.53 3.73
C GLU A 63 -29.55 -15.55 2.23
N ARG A 64 -29.42 -14.37 1.62
CA ARG A 64 -29.05 -14.26 0.21
C ARG A 64 -27.65 -14.80 -0.07
N LEU A 65 -26.63 -14.37 0.68
CA LEU A 65 -25.25 -14.83 0.49
C LEU A 65 -25.12 -16.34 0.72
N HIS A 66 -25.87 -16.88 1.69
CA HIS A 66 -25.95 -18.32 1.93
C HIS A 66 -26.54 -19.05 0.71
N TYR A 67 -27.64 -18.54 0.15
CA TYR A 67 -28.25 -19.12 -1.06
C TYR A 67 -27.33 -19.08 -2.28
N GLU A 68 -26.63 -17.95 -2.50
CA GLU A 68 -25.66 -17.76 -3.60
C GLU A 68 -24.44 -18.68 -3.50
N THR A 69 -24.18 -19.25 -2.31
CA THR A 69 -23.02 -20.11 -2.05
C THR A 69 -23.37 -21.52 -1.58
N LYS A 70 -24.64 -21.92 -1.68
CA LYS A 70 -25.15 -23.20 -1.16
C LYS A 70 -24.38 -24.42 -1.67
N ASP A 71 -23.94 -24.39 -2.93
CA ASP A 71 -23.27 -25.49 -3.62
C ASP A 71 -21.73 -25.41 -3.54
N LYS A 72 -21.19 -24.41 -2.83
CA LYS A 72 -19.74 -24.21 -2.67
C LYS A 72 -19.19 -24.96 -1.44
N SER A 73 -17.88 -25.17 -1.40
CA SER A 73 -17.19 -25.67 -0.20
C SER A 73 -17.26 -24.66 0.95
N GLU A 74 -17.04 -25.12 2.19
CA GLU A 74 -17.05 -24.22 3.36
C GLU A 74 -15.96 -23.12 3.28
N ALA A 75 -14.80 -23.44 2.71
CA ALA A 75 -13.73 -22.45 2.48
C ALA A 75 -14.18 -21.36 1.50
N GLU A 76 -14.83 -21.75 0.41
CA GLU A 76 -15.37 -20.81 -0.57
C GLU A 76 -16.52 -19.97 0.00
N LYS A 77 -17.41 -20.57 0.82
CA LYS A 77 -18.46 -19.85 1.53
C LYS A 77 -17.88 -18.78 2.46
N LEU A 78 -16.87 -19.14 3.25
CA LEU A 78 -16.20 -18.21 4.16
C LEU A 78 -15.52 -17.07 3.41
N ALA A 79 -14.77 -17.38 2.34
CA ALA A 79 -14.15 -16.37 1.49
C ALA A 79 -15.18 -15.42 0.87
N TYR A 80 -16.31 -15.97 0.41
CA TYR A 80 -17.41 -15.19 -0.14
C TYR A 80 -18.06 -14.28 0.91
N LEU A 81 -18.34 -14.80 2.11
CA LEU A 81 -18.88 -14.00 3.21
C LEU A 81 -17.92 -12.87 3.62
N TRP A 82 -16.63 -13.18 3.79
CA TRP A 82 -15.61 -12.20 4.14
C TRP A 82 -15.54 -11.04 3.15
N HIS A 83 -15.66 -11.35 1.86
CA HIS A 83 -15.60 -10.39 0.78
C HIS A 83 -16.89 -9.57 0.62
N HIS A 84 -18.07 -10.21 0.71
CA HIS A 84 -19.34 -9.57 0.33
C HIS A 84 -20.14 -9.00 1.51
N LEU A 85 -20.07 -9.58 2.70
CA LEU A 85 -21.02 -9.29 3.78
C LEU A 85 -21.06 -7.80 4.14
N LEU A 86 -19.92 -7.22 4.52
CA LEU A 86 -19.84 -5.81 4.91
C LEU A 86 -20.29 -4.87 3.77
N ARG A 87 -19.90 -5.15 2.53
CA ARG A 87 -20.26 -4.36 1.35
C ARG A 87 -21.76 -4.35 1.11
N GLU A 88 -22.38 -5.51 1.17
CA GLU A 88 -23.81 -5.66 0.91
C GLU A 88 -24.66 -5.08 2.05
N LEU A 89 -24.20 -5.15 3.30
CA LEU A 89 -24.82 -4.46 4.42
C LEU A 89 -24.80 -2.94 4.23
N LYS A 90 -23.65 -2.37 3.83
CA LYS A 90 -23.53 -0.93 3.54
C LYS A 90 -24.44 -0.47 2.40
N LYS A 91 -24.61 -1.28 1.37
CA LYS A 91 -25.53 -0.97 0.26
C LYS A 91 -26.98 -1.02 0.71
N LYS A 92 -27.34 -2.03 1.51
CA LYS A 92 -28.72 -2.24 1.96
C LYS A 92 -29.15 -1.14 2.95
N GLU A 93 -28.31 -0.82 3.92
CA GLU A 93 -28.59 0.17 4.96
C GLU A 93 -27.40 1.13 5.13
N PRO A 94 -27.27 2.16 4.27
CA PRO A 94 -26.13 3.09 4.29
C PRO A 94 -26.10 4.01 5.52
N GLY A 95 -27.24 4.17 6.21
CA GLY A 95 -27.32 4.99 7.44
C GLY A 95 -26.70 4.33 8.67
N ILE A 96 -26.35 3.04 8.61
CA ILE A 96 -25.75 2.31 9.72
C ILE A 96 -24.21 2.34 9.57
N PRO A 97 -23.46 2.68 10.64
CA PRO A 97 -22.00 2.76 10.61
C PRO A 97 -21.36 1.36 10.71
N TRP A 98 -21.73 0.44 9.82
CA TRP A 98 -21.33 -0.97 9.83
C TRP A 98 -19.84 -1.18 10.07
N GLU A 99 -19.00 -0.38 9.41
CA GLU A 99 -17.53 -0.47 9.44
C GLU A 99 -16.92 -0.15 10.81
N LEU A 100 -17.64 0.57 11.67
CA LEU A 100 -17.13 1.06 12.96
C LEU A 100 -17.84 0.46 14.17
N LEU A 101 -18.85 -0.39 13.97
CA LEU A 101 -19.56 -1.03 15.07
C LEU A 101 -18.56 -1.80 15.96
N PRO A 102 -18.49 -1.51 17.28
CA PRO A 102 -17.49 -2.10 18.15
C PRO A 102 -17.80 -3.57 18.41
N ALA A 103 -16.75 -4.37 18.59
CA ALA A 103 -16.91 -5.76 19.04
C ALA A 103 -17.40 -5.84 20.50
N ASP A 104 -17.01 -4.87 21.32
CA ASP A 104 -17.42 -4.74 22.71
C ASP A 104 -17.75 -3.28 23.02
N THR A 105 -19.00 -2.98 23.37
CA THR A 105 -19.44 -1.61 23.62
C THR A 105 -18.81 -0.99 24.87
N ARG A 106 -18.15 -1.80 25.72
CA ARG A 106 -17.49 -1.35 26.96
C ARG A 106 -16.07 -0.88 26.71
N VAL A 107 -15.40 -1.52 25.74
CA VAL A 107 -14.05 -1.21 25.26
C VAL A 107 -14.12 -1.08 23.73
N PRO A 108 -14.70 0.02 23.22
CA PRO A 108 -15.09 0.10 21.82
C PRO A 108 -13.94 0.56 20.92
N ASP A 109 -12.73 0.01 21.09
CA ASP A 109 -11.52 0.46 20.39
C ASP A 109 -11.13 -0.39 19.17
N HIS A 110 -11.88 -1.45 18.90
CA HIS A 110 -11.79 -2.27 17.71
C HIS A 110 -13.19 -2.71 17.27
N THR A 111 -13.30 -3.03 16.00
CA THR A 111 -14.60 -3.29 15.35
C THR A 111 -14.97 -4.76 15.48
N ILE A 112 -16.25 -5.07 15.33
CA ILE A 112 -16.71 -6.47 15.25
C ILE A 112 -16.02 -7.23 14.11
N TRP A 113 -15.65 -6.56 13.03
CA TRP A 113 -14.91 -7.14 11.91
C TRP A 113 -13.48 -7.55 12.28
N ASP A 114 -12.80 -6.76 13.11
CA ASP A 114 -11.47 -7.14 13.65
C ASP A 114 -11.56 -8.36 14.55
N HIS A 115 -12.57 -8.38 15.41
CA HIS A 115 -12.81 -9.49 16.32
C HIS A 115 -13.08 -10.78 15.55
N LEU A 116 -13.99 -10.75 14.58
CA LEU A 116 -14.28 -11.92 13.73
C LEU A 116 -13.04 -12.39 12.94
N LYS A 117 -12.24 -11.45 12.43
CA LYS A 117 -10.97 -11.75 11.76
C LYS A 117 -9.98 -12.45 12.71
N LEU A 118 -9.88 -11.98 13.95
CA LEU A 118 -9.02 -12.60 14.95
C LEU A 118 -9.54 -13.96 15.41
N THR A 119 -10.84 -14.07 15.71
CA THR A 119 -11.47 -15.34 16.06
C THR A 119 -11.20 -16.37 14.97
N THR A 120 -11.48 -16.06 13.71
CA THR A 120 -11.26 -17.03 12.60
C THR A 120 -9.80 -17.43 12.43
N SER A 121 -8.84 -16.50 12.56
CA SER A 121 -7.41 -16.81 12.44
C SER A 121 -6.84 -17.60 13.63
N THR A 122 -7.50 -17.56 14.79
CA THR A 122 -7.03 -18.21 16.02
C THR A 122 -7.87 -19.42 16.47
N SER A 123 -9.04 -19.66 15.85
CA SER A 123 -9.99 -20.70 16.25
C SER A 123 -9.69 -22.09 15.69
N ALA A 124 -8.42 -22.40 15.37
CA ALA A 124 -8.04 -23.67 14.74
C ALA A 124 -8.39 -24.93 15.57
N VAL A 125 -8.64 -24.80 16.89
CA VAL A 125 -8.72 -25.97 17.80
C VAL A 125 -9.90 -25.89 18.79
N TRP A 126 -11.12 -25.77 18.29
CA TRP A 126 -12.34 -26.10 19.07
C TRP A 126 -12.99 -27.42 18.63
N HIS A 127 -12.21 -28.33 18.04
CA HIS A 127 -12.61 -29.72 17.82
C HIS A 127 -12.17 -30.55 19.06
N GLU A 128 -13.09 -31.29 19.66
CA GLU A 128 -12.84 -32.22 20.80
C GLU A 128 -12.41 -31.59 22.15
N GLY A 129 -12.80 -30.35 22.44
CA GLY A 129 -12.76 -29.82 23.81
C GLY A 129 -11.37 -29.56 24.40
N THR A 130 -10.31 -29.58 23.59
CA THR A 130 -8.93 -29.32 24.03
C THR A 130 -8.37 -28.07 23.36
N SER A 131 -7.94 -27.07 24.13
CA SER A 131 -7.46 -25.78 23.62
C SER A 131 -5.96 -25.80 23.35
N TYR A 132 -5.55 -26.26 22.16
CA TYR A 132 -4.18 -26.05 21.68
C TYR A 132 -4.19 -24.94 20.64
N THR A 133 -3.87 -23.70 20.98
CA THR A 133 -3.73 -22.67 19.93
C THR A 133 -2.42 -22.90 19.19
N THR A 134 -2.46 -23.64 18.09
CA THR A 134 -1.36 -23.73 17.11
C THR A 134 -1.40 -22.48 16.24
N VAL A 135 -0.81 -21.39 16.73
CA VAL A 135 -0.77 -20.12 16.01
C VAL A 135 0.65 -19.56 16.02
N SER A 136 1.12 -19.13 14.86
CA SER A 136 2.38 -18.44 14.67
C SER A 136 2.18 -17.01 14.20
N LEU A 137 2.91 -16.08 14.81
CA LEU A 137 3.08 -14.73 14.27
C LEU A 137 4.07 -14.78 13.11
N PHE A 138 3.58 -14.52 11.90
CA PHE A 138 4.36 -14.54 10.67
C PHE A 138 4.53 -13.13 10.13
N ILE A 139 5.78 -12.70 9.94
CA ILE A 139 6.11 -11.40 9.34
C ILE A 139 6.98 -11.65 8.12
N TRP A 140 6.55 -11.14 6.98
CA TRP A 140 7.27 -11.25 5.70
C TRP A 140 7.48 -9.87 5.08
N THR A 141 8.55 -9.72 4.32
CA THR A 141 8.93 -8.45 3.69
C THR A 141 9.86 -8.65 2.52
N VAL A 142 9.74 -7.78 1.51
CA VAL A 142 10.60 -7.75 0.32
C VAL A 142 11.37 -6.44 0.23
N GLY A 143 12.58 -6.50 -0.31
CA GLY A 143 13.40 -5.33 -0.60
C GLY A 143 14.47 -5.62 -1.66
N PRO A 144 15.25 -4.61 -2.06
CA PRO A 144 15.28 -3.26 -1.50
C PRO A 144 14.10 -2.41 -1.99
N VAL A 145 13.60 -1.50 -1.14
CA VAL A 145 12.47 -0.61 -1.47
C VAL A 145 12.98 0.70 -2.06
N GLN A 146 13.67 1.48 -1.23
CA GLN A 146 14.05 2.87 -1.55
C GLN A 146 15.02 2.94 -2.74
N SER A 147 16.06 2.11 -2.78
CA SER A 147 17.00 2.11 -3.92
C SER A 147 16.31 1.67 -5.21
N PHE A 148 15.43 0.66 -5.15
CA PHE A 148 14.68 0.23 -6.32
C PHE A 148 13.74 1.31 -6.85
N ILE A 149 12.94 1.95 -5.99
CA ILE A 149 11.99 3.01 -6.41
C ILE A 149 12.75 4.20 -7.00
N LYS A 150 13.83 4.66 -6.33
CA LYS A 150 14.65 5.81 -6.77
C LYS A 150 15.38 5.61 -8.10
N GLN A 151 15.61 4.37 -8.54
CA GLN A 151 16.15 4.06 -9.86
C GLN A 151 15.09 4.34 -10.95
N ALA A 152 14.89 5.61 -11.25
CA ALA A 152 13.87 6.12 -12.16
C ALA A 152 14.40 7.35 -12.90
N ARG A 153 14.14 7.45 -14.21
CA ARG A 153 14.40 8.65 -15.01
C ARG A 153 13.11 9.39 -15.34
N LYS A 154 12.00 8.66 -15.46
CA LYS A 154 10.66 9.20 -15.76
C LYS A 154 9.72 9.00 -14.56
N ALA A 155 8.68 9.83 -14.48
CA ALA A 155 7.61 9.65 -13.49
C ALA A 155 6.97 8.24 -13.58
N GLN A 156 6.80 7.72 -14.80
CA GLN A 156 6.35 6.36 -15.04
C GLN A 156 7.28 5.29 -14.44
N ASP A 157 8.60 5.45 -14.53
CA ASP A 157 9.54 4.50 -13.92
C ASP A 157 9.38 4.49 -12.39
N PHE A 158 9.09 5.65 -11.82
CA PHE A 158 8.92 5.82 -10.38
C PHE A 158 7.61 5.18 -9.87
N TRP A 159 6.50 5.40 -10.59
CA TRP A 159 5.23 4.68 -10.39
C TRP A 159 5.40 3.18 -10.56
N ALA A 160 6.01 2.73 -11.67
CA ALA A 160 6.19 1.31 -11.96
C ALA A 160 7.03 0.61 -10.88
N GLY A 161 8.04 1.29 -10.33
CA GLY A 161 8.82 0.76 -9.21
C GLY A 161 7.98 0.53 -7.95
N SER A 162 7.15 1.51 -7.60
CA SER A 162 6.24 1.41 -6.45
C SER A 162 5.20 0.31 -6.68
N PHE A 163 4.67 0.24 -7.90
CA PHE A 163 3.71 -0.77 -8.33
C PHE A 163 4.24 -2.18 -8.28
N ILE A 164 5.43 -2.42 -8.84
CA ILE A 164 6.10 -3.73 -8.78
C ILE A 164 6.22 -4.20 -7.33
N LEU A 165 6.66 -3.34 -6.40
CA LEU A 165 6.81 -3.73 -5.00
C LEU A 165 5.47 -4.09 -4.32
N SER A 166 4.43 -3.27 -4.54
CA SER A 166 3.09 -3.55 -4.02
C SER A 166 2.55 -4.87 -4.57
N LEU A 167 2.66 -5.10 -5.89
CA LEU A 167 2.14 -6.30 -6.52
C LEU A 167 2.94 -7.56 -6.14
N LEU A 168 4.28 -7.48 -6.06
CA LEU A 168 5.10 -8.59 -5.58
C LEU A 168 4.76 -8.97 -4.14
N THR A 169 4.47 -7.99 -3.29
CA THR A 169 4.01 -8.26 -1.92
C THR A 169 2.63 -8.90 -1.92
N PHE A 170 1.72 -8.46 -2.78
CA PHE A 170 0.42 -9.10 -2.96
C PHE A 170 0.54 -10.55 -3.44
N LYS A 171 1.43 -10.85 -4.39
CA LYS A 171 1.71 -12.22 -4.85
C LYS A 171 2.22 -13.13 -3.74
N ALA A 172 2.98 -12.59 -2.77
CA ALA A 172 3.35 -13.32 -1.57
C ALA A 172 2.15 -13.54 -0.63
N ILE A 173 1.34 -12.50 -0.41
CA ILE A 173 0.10 -12.56 0.39
C ILE A 173 -0.85 -13.63 -0.18
N GLU A 174 -1.04 -13.69 -1.51
CA GLU A 174 -1.89 -14.67 -2.18
C GLU A 174 -1.54 -16.11 -1.77
N LYS A 175 -0.26 -16.44 -1.53
CA LYS A 175 0.15 -17.77 -1.07
C LYS A 175 -0.35 -18.10 0.33
N VAL A 176 -0.34 -17.11 1.21
CA VAL A 176 -0.89 -17.26 2.57
C VAL A 176 -2.41 -17.40 2.51
N ILE A 177 -3.08 -16.57 1.69
CA ILE A 177 -4.54 -16.62 1.51
C ILE A 177 -4.99 -17.96 0.91
N GLN A 178 -4.26 -18.49 -0.07
CA GLN A 178 -4.57 -19.78 -0.70
C GLN A 178 -4.56 -20.93 0.29
N ARG A 179 -3.69 -20.90 1.31
CA ARG A 179 -3.60 -21.96 2.33
C ARG A 179 -4.58 -21.76 3.49
N TYR A 180 -4.72 -20.54 3.99
CA TYR A 180 -5.38 -20.28 5.28
C TYR A 180 -6.57 -19.31 5.21
N GLY A 181 -6.88 -18.79 4.03
CA GLY A 181 -7.89 -17.74 3.85
C GLY A 181 -7.37 -16.33 4.17
N PRO A 182 -8.16 -15.29 3.86
CA PRO A 182 -7.71 -13.90 3.95
C PRO A 182 -7.67 -13.33 5.37
N THR A 183 -8.41 -13.93 6.31
CA THR A 183 -8.53 -13.39 7.68
C THR A 183 -7.25 -13.51 8.50
N VAL A 184 -6.34 -14.41 8.13
CA VAL A 184 -5.04 -14.55 8.81
C VAL A 184 -4.12 -13.35 8.63
N VAL A 185 -4.32 -12.54 7.59
CA VAL A 185 -3.47 -11.37 7.30
C VAL A 185 -3.93 -10.18 8.12
N ILE A 186 -3.19 -9.81 9.16
CA ILE A 186 -3.50 -8.65 10.03
C ILE A 186 -3.19 -7.33 9.33
N TYR A 187 -2.02 -7.25 8.69
CA TYR A 187 -1.51 -6.05 8.03
C TYR A 187 -0.89 -6.40 6.68
N PRO A 188 -1.16 -5.66 5.59
CA PRO A 188 -2.19 -4.63 5.48
C PRO A 188 -3.59 -5.22 5.60
N ASP A 189 -4.62 -4.36 5.74
CA ASP A 189 -5.99 -4.84 5.64
C ASP A 189 -6.40 -5.00 4.17
N LEU A 190 -7.02 -6.13 3.84
CA LEU A 190 -7.29 -6.52 2.45
C LEU A 190 -8.78 -6.48 2.09
N GLN A 191 -9.67 -6.30 3.07
CA GLN A 191 -11.11 -6.51 2.88
C GLN A 191 -11.70 -5.54 1.84
N ALA A 192 -11.21 -4.30 1.82
CA ALA A 192 -11.64 -3.27 0.89
C ALA A 192 -10.65 -3.03 -0.26
N HIS A 193 -9.65 -3.90 -0.44
CA HIS A 193 -8.58 -3.65 -1.42
C HIS A 193 -9.07 -3.89 -2.86
N PRO A 194 -8.85 -2.97 -3.82
CA PRO A 194 -9.34 -3.10 -5.20
C PRO A 194 -8.90 -4.38 -5.92
N TRP A 195 -7.69 -4.88 -5.66
CA TRP A 195 -7.19 -6.15 -6.20
C TRP A 195 -7.93 -7.39 -5.69
N ILE A 196 -8.54 -7.30 -4.50
CA ILE A 196 -9.41 -8.35 -3.98
C ILE A 196 -10.82 -8.17 -4.55
N LEU A 197 -11.34 -6.94 -4.55
CA LEU A 197 -12.69 -6.61 -5.00
C LEU A 197 -12.88 -6.70 -6.52
N GLN A 198 -11.79 -6.73 -7.29
CA GLN A 198 -11.78 -6.62 -8.75
C GLN A 198 -12.63 -5.43 -9.22
N GLU A 199 -12.40 -4.28 -8.56
CA GLU A 199 -13.09 -3.01 -8.85
C GLU A 199 -12.44 -2.25 -10.02
N ASN A 200 -12.86 -1.00 -10.22
CA ASN A 200 -12.48 -0.16 -11.36
C ASN A 200 -10.96 -0.22 -11.67
N PRO A 201 -10.55 -0.39 -12.95
CA PRO A 201 -9.15 -0.37 -13.38
C PRO A 201 -8.31 0.81 -12.84
N PHE A 202 -8.92 1.98 -12.62
CA PHE A 202 -8.20 3.16 -12.08
C PHE A 202 -7.83 3.01 -10.61
N GLU A 203 -8.60 2.26 -9.84
CA GLU A 203 -8.29 1.99 -8.43
C GLU A 203 -7.23 0.90 -8.31
N THR A 204 -7.21 -0.05 -9.25
CA THR A 204 -6.24 -1.15 -9.26
C THR A 204 -4.84 -0.69 -9.68
N ILE A 205 -4.70 0.34 -10.51
CA ILE A 205 -3.37 0.87 -10.91
C ILE A 205 -2.64 1.64 -9.80
N ARG A 206 -3.29 1.93 -8.66
CA ARG A 206 -2.67 2.63 -7.53
C ARG A 206 -1.92 1.63 -6.64
N PRO A 207 -0.61 1.80 -6.45
CA PRO A 207 0.12 0.92 -5.55
C PRO A 207 -0.11 1.34 -4.10
N THR A 208 -0.84 0.50 -3.38
CA THR A 208 -1.21 0.77 -1.98
C THR A 208 -0.79 -0.31 -0.99
N ILE A 209 -0.34 -1.46 -1.47
CA ILE A 209 0.17 -2.53 -0.62
C ILE A 209 1.62 -2.22 -0.19
N PRO A 210 1.93 -2.20 1.12
CA PRO A 210 3.29 -2.00 1.62
C PRO A 210 4.19 -3.19 1.30
N ASN A 211 5.52 -3.02 1.40
CA ASN A 211 6.52 -4.05 1.10
C ASN A 211 6.65 -5.16 2.16
N ARG A 212 5.65 -5.28 3.05
CA ARG A 212 5.62 -6.20 4.17
C ARG A 212 4.20 -6.56 4.54
N PHE A 213 4.01 -7.73 5.12
CA PHE A 213 2.75 -8.12 5.73
C PHE A 213 2.97 -8.86 7.05
N VAL A 214 1.94 -8.86 7.89
CA VAL A 214 1.88 -9.54 9.19
C VAL A 214 0.67 -10.45 9.17
N ALA A 215 0.85 -11.70 9.56
CA ALA A 215 -0.21 -12.69 9.62
C ALA A 215 -0.16 -13.51 10.92
N LEU A 216 -1.32 -14.00 11.36
CA LEU A 216 -1.45 -15.05 12.38
C LEU A 216 -1.81 -16.36 11.70
N ILE A 217 -0.80 -17.19 11.47
CA ILE A 217 -0.96 -18.46 10.76
C ILE A 217 -1.36 -19.53 11.78
N PRO A 218 -2.45 -20.27 11.56
CA PRO A 218 -2.89 -21.35 12.45
C PRO A 218 -2.03 -22.62 12.30
N GLU A 219 -0.70 -22.48 12.43
CA GLU A 219 0.30 -23.53 12.29
C GLU A 219 1.50 -23.24 13.20
N ASN A 220 2.15 -24.28 13.72
CA ASN A 220 3.37 -24.20 14.52
C ASN A 220 4.51 -25.12 14.02
N ASP A 221 4.24 -26.02 13.08
CA ASP A 221 5.26 -26.88 12.50
C ASP A 221 6.33 -26.07 11.76
N HIS A 222 7.58 -26.32 12.13
CA HIS A 222 8.72 -25.56 11.62
C HIS A 222 8.90 -25.71 10.10
N GLU A 223 8.74 -26.92 9.57
CA GLU A 223 8.94 -27.17 8.14
C GLU A 223 7.78 -26.62 7.32
N VAL A 224 6.53 -26.70 7.80
CA VAL A 224 5.37 -26.06 7.14
C VAL A 224 5.52 -24.54 7.11
N LEU A 225 5.89 -23.90 8.23
CA LEU A 225 6.08 -22.44 8.28
C LEU A 225 7.22 -21.96 7.38
N LYS A 226 8.29 -22.74 7.30
CA LYS A 226 9.43 -22.50 6.41
C LYS A 226 9.05 -22.69 4.94
N GLU A 227 8.20 -23.66 4.64
CA GLU A 227 7.66 -23.90 3.30
C GLU A 227 6.85 -22.67 2.83
N ILE A 228 5.92 -22.16 3.65
CA ILE A 228 5.11 -20.97 3.32
C ILE A 228 6.01 -19.76 2.98
N GLY A 229 7.06 -19.53 3.76
CA GLY A 229 8.02 -18.46 3.49
C GLY A 229 8.77 -18.64 2.17
N LYS A 230 9.12 -19.89 1.81
CA LYS A 230 9.72 -20.23 0.51
C LYS A 230 8.73 -20.07 -0.64
N GLU A 231 7.46 -20.42 -0.45
CA GLU A 231 6.42 -20.22 -1.46
C GLU A 231 6.23 -18.72 -1.76
N CYS A 232 6.24 -17.89 -0.73
CA CYS A 232 6.20 -16.43 -0.88
C CYS A 232 7.41 -15.91 -1.68
N ASP A 233 8.62 -16.36 -1.36
CA ASP A 233 9.85 -16.01 -2.11
C ASP A 233 9.78 -16.47 -3.57
N GLN A 234 9.30 -17.69 -3.79
CA GLN A 234 9.16 -18.26 -5.12
C GLN A 234 8.10 -17.53 -5.95
N ALA A 235 7.00 -17.09 -5.34
CA ALA A 235 5.98 -16.29 -6.00
C ALA A 235 6.57 -14.99 -6.56
N VAL A 236 7.41 -14.30 -5.77
CA VAL A 236 8.12 -13.09 -6.22
C VAL A 236 9.01 -13.39 -7.43
N LYS A 237 9.85 -14.43 -7.34
CA LYS A 237 10.78 -14.81 -8.42
C LYS A 237 10.04 -15.22 -9.69
N THR A 238 9.00 -16.03 -9.57
CA THR A 238 8.19 -16.49 -10.70
C THR A 238 7.51 -15.29 -11.38
N GLN A 239 7.00 -14.33 -10.61
CA GLN A 239 6.37 -13.14 -11.18
C GLN A 239 7.36 -12.27 -11.97
N LEU A 240 8.57 -12.05 -11.46
CA LEU A 240 9.61 -11.31 -12.17
C LEU A 240 10.03 -12.02 -13.47
N LYS A 241 10.18 -13.35 -13.44
CA LYS A 241 10.48 -14.15 -14.63
C LYS A 241 9.35 -14.11 -15.67
N SER A 242 8.09 -14.10 -15.21
CA SER A 242 6.93 -13.91 -16.08
C SER A 242 6.98 -12.56 -16.80
N TRP A 243 7.17 -11.46 -16.05
CA TRP A 243 7.24 -10.13 -16.65
C TRP A 243 8.42 -9.96 -17.60
N VAL A 244 9.63 -10.40 -17.25
CA VAL A 244 10.76 -10.26 -18.18
C VAL A 244 10.49 -11.04 -19.47
N THR A 245 9.89 -12.23 -19.39
CA THR A 245 9.57 -13.04 -20.57
C THR A 245 8.60 -12.31 -21.50
N LYS A 246 7.61 -11.63 -20.94
CA LYS A 246 6.67 -10.78 -21.70
C LYS A 246 7.38 -9.60 -22.36
N VAL A 247 8.27 -8.91 -21.63
CA VAL A 247 9.07 -7.82 -22.22
C VAL A 247 9.91 -8.33 -23.39
N LEU A 248 10.57 -9.48 -23.25
CA LEU A 248 11.35 -10.06 -24.34
C LEU A 248 10.48 -10.40 -25.56
N GLY A 249 9.24 -10.83 -25.33
CA GLY A 249 8.24 -11.05 -26.37
C GLY A 249 7.87 -9.77 -27.12
N GLU A 250 7.57 -8.69 -26.40
CA GLU A 250 7.31 -7.35 -26.97
C GLU A 250 8.48 -6.84 -27.82
N LEU A 251 9.70 -7.06 -27.33
CA LEU A 251 10.94 -6.67 -28.01
C LEU A 251 11.33 -7.64 -29.14
N LYS A 252 10.62 -8.77 -29.30
CA LYS A 252 10.93 -9.86 -30.25
C LYS A 252 12.38 -10.34 -30.13
N LEU A 253 12.91 -10.39 -28.90
CA LEU A 253 14.30 -10.74 -28.64
C LEU A 253 14.54 -12.25 -28.69
N ALA A 254 15.75 -12.62 -29.11
CA ALA A 254 16.16 -14.01 -29.23
C ALA A 254 16.21 -14.70 -27.86
N ASN A 255 15.85 -15.98 -27.85
CA ASN A 255 15.69 -16.76 -26.64
C ASN A 255 16.91 -17.65 -26.35
N SER A 256 18.12 -17.15 -26.65
CA SER A 256 19.35 -17.92 -26.50
C SER A 256 19.63 -18.25 -25.03
N THR A 257 20.27 -19.39 -24.78
CA THR A 257 20.60 -19.84 -23.42
C THR A 257 21.49 -18.84 -22.69
N ALA A 258 22.46 -18.24 -23.39
CA ALA A 258 23.37 -17.25 -22.84
C ALA A 258 22.64 -15.97 -22.40
N TYR A 259 21.75 -15.48 -23.25
CA TYR A 259 20.96 -14.29 -22.97
C TYR A 259 20.01 -14.49 -21.77
N ARG A 260 19.40 -15.67 -21.65
CA ARG A 260 18.59 -16.03 -20.48
C ARG A 260 19.40 -16.09 -19.19
N LYS A 261 20.64 -16.59 -19.26
CA LYS A 261 21.48 -16.79 -18.08
C LYS A 261 21.86 -15.47 -17.40
N ILE A 262 22.21 -14.43 -18.15
CA ILE A 262 22.46 -13.09 -17.57
C ILE A 262 21.18 -12.49 -16.98
N ILE A 263 20.03 -12.66 -17.65
CA ILE A 263 18.73 -12.19 -17.16
C ILE A 263 18.37 -12.87 -15.84
N ASP A 264 18.45 -14.21 -15.78
CA ASP A 264 18.14 -14.97 -14.57
C ASP A 264 19.00 -14.54 -13.39
N ARG A 265 20.32 -14.33 -13.59
CA ARG A 265 21.23 -13.83 -12.55
C ARG A 265 20.83 -12.43 -12.04
N GLN A 266 20.44 -11.53 -12.95
CA GLN A 266 19.98 -10.19 -12.60
C GLN A 266 18.66 -10.20 -11.82
N LEU A 267 17.73 -11.11 -12.15
CA LEU A 267 16.44 -11.25 -11.48
C LEU A 267 16.57 -11.90 -10.10
N GLU A 268 17.44 -12.91 -9.95
CA GLU A 268 17.67 -13.61 -8.67
C GLU A 268 18.20 -12.67 -7.58
N SER A 269 19.01 -11.70 -7.96
CA SER A 269 19.57 -10.68 -7.07
C SER A 269 18.77 -9.37 -7.05
N ALA A 270 17.67 -9.27 -7.80
CA ALA A 270 16.87 -8.04 -7.90
C ALA A 270 16.15 -7.73 -6.58
N PHE A 271 15.58 -8.76 -5.96
CA PHE A 271 14.80 -8.66 -4.73
C PHE A 271 15.15 -9.79 -3.78
N ALA A 272 15.24 -9.45 -2.50
CA ALA A 272 15.35 -10.41 -1.41
C ALA A 272 14.09 -10.35 -0.55
N SER A 273 13.46 -11.52 -0.36
CA SER A 273 12.43 -11.68 0.65
C SER A 273 13.02 -12.20 1.97
N TYR A 274 12.50 -11.68 3.08
CA TYR A 274 12.86 -12.12 4.42
C TYR A 274 11.58 -12.36 5.21
N TRP A 275 11.61 -13.36 6.08
CA TRP A 275 10.49 -13.65 6.97
C TRP A 275 10.96 -14.19 8.31
N ILE A 276 10.08 -14.05 9.29
CA ILE A 276 10.14 -14.69 10.60
C ILE A 276 8.78 -15.34 10.85
N ALA A 277 8.80 -16.57 11.32
CA ALA A 277 7.65 -17.24 11.90
C ALA A 277 7.97 -17.48 13.38
N LEU A 278 7.15 -16.90 14.26
CA LEU A 278 7.25 -17.06 15.70
C LEU A 278 6.04 -17.88 16.18
N PRO A 279 6.21 -19.20 16.42
CA PRO A 279 5.21 -19.99 17.12
C PRO A 279 4.88 -19.34 18.45
N LEU A 280 3.61 -19.02 18.66
CA LEU A 280 3.16 -18.44 19.91
C LEU A 280 3.30 -19.51 21.01
N PRO A 281 3.88 -19.16 22.18
CA PRO A 281 4.02 -20.08 23.29
C PRO A 281 2.68 -20.74 23.66
N GLN A 282 2.72 -22.06 23.89
CA GLN A 282 1.57 -22.86 24.26
C GLN A 282 1.64 -23.24 25.73
N SER A 283 0.48 -23.61 26.31
CA SER A 283 0.42 -24.23 27.63
C SER A 283 1.02 -25.64 27.56
N ASP A 284 1.74 -26.02 28.61
CA ASP A 284 2.27 -27.37 28.81
C ASP A 284 1.81 -27.94 30.17
N SER A 285 2.36 -29.07 30.60
CA SER A 285 2.00 -29.71 31.88
C SER A 285 2.38 -28.90 33.12
N GLU A 286 3.32 -27.97 33.02
CA GLU A 286 3.86 -27.20 34.13
C GLU A 286 3.42 -25.74 34.12
N LYS A 287 3.27 -25.14 32.93
CA LYS A 287 3.11 -23.69 32.74
C LYS A 287 2.00 -23.38 31.75
N LYS A 288 1.30 -22.28 32.01
CA LYS A 288 0.36 -21.71 31.04
C LYS A 288 1.12 -20.99 29.91
N ASP A 289 0.45 -20.86 28.77
CA ASP A 289 0.94 -20.17 27.57
C ASP A 289 1.62 -18.80 27.83
N TYR A 290 1.01 -17.94 28.64
CA TYR A 290 1.55 -16.62 28.97
C TYR A 290 2.80 -16.68 29.86
N GLU A 291 2.98 -17.72 30.66
CA GLU A 291 4.17 -17.92 31.51
C GLU A 291 5.35 -18.37 30.64
N ASN A 292 5.08 -19.25 29.68
CA ASN A 292 6.05 -19.61 28.66
C ASN A 292 6.42 -18.41 27.78
N ALA A 293 5.47 -17.53 27.46
CA ALA A 293 5.74 -16.28 26.78
C ALA A 293 6.59 -15.31 27.60
N GLN A 294 6.33 -15.17 28.90
CA GLN A 294 7.16 -14.37 29.80
C GLN A 294 8.62 -14.87 29.79
N LEU A 295 8.84 -16.18 29.94
CA LEU A 295 10.18 -16.79 29.93
C LEU A 295 10.93 -16.60 28.61
N LEU A 296 10.21 -16.62 27.48
CA LEU A 296 10.78 -16.31 26.18
C LEU A 296 11.24 -14.85 26.10
N LEU A 297 10.38 -13.93 26.54
CA LEU A 297 10.62 -12.49 26.47
C LEU A 297 11.74 -12.05 27.42
N GLU A 298 11.85 -12.62 28.62
CA GLU A 298 12.91 -12.34 29.59
C GLU A 298 14.32 -12.59 29.05
N LYS A 299 14.47 -13.53 28.11
CA LYS A 299 15.77 -13.84 27.49
C LYS A 299 16.26 -12.75 26.53
N VAL A 300 15.37 -11.87 26.06
CA VAL A 300 15.66 -10.97 24.93
C VAL A 300 15.33 -9.51 25.23
N LEU A 301 14.35 -9.24 26.09
CA LEU A 301 13.94 -7.89 26.45
C LEU A 301 14.90 -7.25 27.47
N SER A 302 14.93 -5.92 27.47
CA SER A 302 15.64 -5.17 28.52
C SER A 302 14.93 -5.30 29.86
N SER A 303 15.65 -5.11 30.96
CA SER A 303 15.10 -5.18 32.33
C SER A 303 13.86 -4.30 32.53
N GLN A 304 13.83 -3.12 31.89
CA GLN A 304 12.67 -2.23 31.93
C GLN A 304 11.43 -2.85 31.27
N LYS A 305 11.59 -3.50 30.11
CA LYS A 305 10.47 -4.14 29.40
C LYS A 305 10.03 -5.44 30.09
N VAL A 306 10.96 -6.16 30.73
CA VAL A 306 10.63 -7.32 31.58
C VAL A 306 9.75 -6.87 32.76
N SER A 307 10.13 -5.80 33.46
CA SER A 307 9.32 -5.25 34.55
C SER A 307 7.92 -4.82 34.09
N ALA A 308 7.79 -4.31 32.85
CA ALA A 308 6.48 -4.00 32.27
C ALA A 308 5.63 -5.27 32.03
N VAL A 309 6.22 -6.35 31.54
CA VAL A 309 5.56 -7.66 31.38
C VAL A 309 5.08 -8.18 32.74
N GLU A 310 5.95 -8.17 33.76
CA GLU A 310 5.62 -8.58 35.12
C GLU A 310 4.46 -7.75 35.70
N SER A 311 4.50 -6.42 35.50
CA SER A 311 3.43 -5.52 35.93
C SER A 311 2.09 -5.87 35.30
N ILE A 312 2.03 -6.11 33.98
CA ILE A 312 0.81 -6.50 33.26
C ILE A 312 0.26 -7.84 33.74
N LEU A 313 1.13 -8.84 33.93
CA LEU A 313 0.72 -10.15 34.42
C LEU A 313 0.27 -10.09 35.89
N SER A 314 0.92 -9.27 36.71
CA SER A 314 0.50 -9.07 38.11
C SER A 314 -0.85 -8.35 38.20
N PHE A 315 -1.10 -7.37 37.32
CA PHE A 315 -2.39 -6.67 37.22
C PHE A 315 -3.53 -7.64 36.92
N THR A 316 -3.36 -8.49 35.90
CA THR A 316 -4.39 -9.45 35.48
C THR A 316 -4.65 -10.53 36.52
N LYS A 317 -3.61 -11.01 37.22
CA LYS A 317 -3.74 -11.98 38.33
C LYS A 317 -4.39 -11.37 39.58
N ASN A 318 -3.94 -10.19 40.02
CA ASN A 318 -4.30 -9.61 41.32
C ASN A 318 -5.64 -8.85 41.31
N GLN A 319 -6.02 -8.23 40.19
CA GLN A 319 -7.24 -7.43 40.11
C GLN A 319 -8.48 -8.25 39.71
N ASN A 320 -8.35 -9.59 39.59
CA ASN A 320 -9.40 -10.49 39.15
C ASN A 320 -10.03 -9.88 37.88
N THR A 321 -9.29 -9.81 36.78
CA THR A 321 -9.83 -9.31 35.50
C THR A 321 -10.94 -10.24 34.99
N LEU A 322 -11.74 -9.76 34.04
CA LEU A 322 -12.85 -10.53 33.47
C LEU A 322 -12.39 -11.88 32.90
N TYR A 323 -11.17 -11.92 32.36
CA TYR A 323 -10.52 -13.12 31.87
C TYR A 323 -9.15 -13.32 32.53
N GLU A 324 -8.72 -14.58 32.64
CA GLU A 324 -7.32 -14.91 32.96
C GLU A 324 -6.39 -14.49 31.81
N PRO A 325 -5.11 -14.17 32.09
CA PRO A 325 -4.14 -13.87 31.05
C PRO A 325 -3.88 -15.09 30.16
N ASN A 326 -3.49 -14.80 28.93
CA ASN A 326 -3.14 -15.76 27.88
C ASN A 326 -1.94 -15.24 27.06
N VAL A 327 -1.47 -15.97 26.06
CA VAL A 327 -0.36 -15.54 25.20
C VAL A 327 -0.63 -14.21 24.47
N GLY A 328 -1.88 -13.94 24.11
CA GLY A 328 -2.31 -12.69 23.48
C GLY A 328 -2.17 -11.46 24.39
N THR A 329 -2.19 -11.64 25.71
CA THR A 329 -1.95 -10.58 26.70
C THR A 329 -0.58 -9.91 26.51
N LEU A 330 0.40 -10.67 26.00
CA LEU A 330 1.77 -10.19 25.75
C LEU A 330 2.05 -9.97 24.25
N PHE A 331 1.02 -9.89 23.41
CA PHE A 331 1.16 -9.81 21.96
C PHE A 331 2.04 -8.64 21.49
N GLY A 332 1.87 -7.44 22.06
CA GLY A 332 2.72 -6.28 21.71
C GLY A 332 4.23 -6.54 21.90
N PHE A 333 4.60 -7.27 22.96
CA PHE A 333 5.99 -7.64 23.21
C PHE A 333 6.48 -8.75 22.27
N LEU A 334 5.63 -9.74 21.99
CA LEU A 334 5.93 -10.82 21.03
C LEU A 334 6.10 -10.25 19.61
N TYR A 335 5.28 -9.27 19.22
CA TYR A 335 5.42 -8.52 17.97
C TYR A 335 6.73 -7.73 17.92
N SER A 336 7.05 -6.98 18.98
CA SER A 336 8.33 -6.26 19.09
C SER A 336 9.54 -7.20 18.99
N TYR A 337 9.44 -8.40 19.56
CA TYR A 337 10.46 -9.43 19.43
C TYR A 337 10.59 -9.94 17.99
N ALA A 338 9.47 -10.29 17.34
CA ALA A 338 9.46 -10.75 15.94
C ALA A 338 10.02 -9.69 14.98
N GLU A 339 9.70 -8.41 15.18
CA GLU A 339 10.28 -7.29 14.40
C GLU A 339 11.80 -7.21 14.53
N LYS A 340 12.33 -7.32 15.75
CA LYS A 340 13.77 -7.32 15.99
C LYS A 340 14.46 -8.52 15.37
N ALA A 341 13.84 -9.71 15.47
CA ALA A 341 14.35 -10.92 14.82
C ALA A 341 14.38 -10.76 13.29
N LEU A 342 13.35 -10.15 12.70
CA LEU A 342 13.31 -9.87 11.27
C LEU A 342 14.38 -8.85 10.84
N ALA A 343 14.59 -7.80 11.64
CA ALA A 343 15.66 -6.84 11.40
C ALA A 343 17.05 -7.48 11.46
N ALA A 344 17.29 -8.38 12.42
CA ALA A 344 18.52 -9.16 12.50
C ALA A 344 18.67 -10.07 11.27
N ARG A 345 17.60 -10.74 10.83
CA ARG A 345 17.59 -11.59 9.63
C ARG A 345 17.92 -10.80 8.37
N LYS A 346 17.37 -9.59 8.21
CA LYS A 346 17.68 -8.66 7.09
C LYS A 346 19.14 -8.22 7.09
N SER A 347 19.73 -8.05 8.27
CA SER A 347 21.10 -7.55 8.41
C SER A 347 22.16 -8.52 7.87
N LEU A 348 21.82 -9.80 7.73
CA LEU A 348 22.70 -10.80 7.11
C LEU A 348 22.97 -10.53 5.62
N ARG A 349 22.03 -9.88 4.91
CA ARG A 349 22.12 -9.50 3.48
C ARG A 349 22.52 -10.62 2.50
N ASP A 350 22.50 -11.88 2.97
CA ASP A 350 22.86 -13.11 2.26
C ASP A 350 22.11 -13.32 0.94
N LYS A 351 20.89 -12.80 0.83
CA LYS A 351 20.05 -12.92 -0.38
C LYS A 351 20.22 -11.79 -1.41
N LEU A 352 20.94 -10.72 -1.08
CA LEU A 352 21.11 -9.56 -1.98
C LEU A 352 22.41 -9.64 -2.80
N PHE A 353 23.35 -10.49 -2.40
CA PHE A 353 24.60 -10.70 -3.11
C PHE A 353 24.50 -11.98 -3.94
N GLY A 354 23.99 -11.84 -5.17
CA GLY A 354 24.04 -12.91 -6.15
C GLY A 354 25.45 -13.13 -6.70
N GLU A 355 25.58 -14.07 -7.63
CA GLU A 355 26.83 -14.23 -8.38
C GLU A 355 27.18 -12.91 -9.10
N PRO A 356 28.45 -12.48 -9.09
CA PRO A 356 28.85 -11.28 -9.81
C PRO A 356 28.60 -11.45 -11.31
N GLU A 357 28.12 -10.39 -11.95
CA GLU A 357 27.97 -10.39 -13.41
C GLU A 357 29.35 -10.44 -14.08
N PRO A 358 29.48 -11.16 -15.22
CA PRO A 358 30.76 -11.39 -15.85
C PRO A 358 31.28 -10.06 -16.41
N GLY A 359 32.55 -9.78 -16.15
CA GLY A 359 33.30 -8.76 -16.90
C GLY A 359 33.94 -9.40 -18.14
N ASN A 360 34.22 -8.61 -19.17
CA ASN A 360 34.99 -9.11 -20.32
C ASN A 360 36.44 -9.41 -19.86
N PRO A 361 36.92 -10.67 -19.92
CA PRO A 361 38.24 -11.06 -19.43
C PRO A 361 39.40 -10.47 -20.25
N GLU A 362 39.21 -10.36 -21.57
CA GLU A 362 40.24 -9.86 -22.51
C GLU A 362 40.33 -8.33 -22.52
N LYS A 363 39.24 -7.65 -22.12
CA LYS A 363 39.13 -6.18 -22.06
C LYS A 363 39.33 -5.59 -20.65
N ALA A 364 39.71 -6.41 -19.67
CA ALA A 364 40.01 -5.94 -18.32
C ALA A 364 41.17 -4.92 -18.28
N SER A 365 42.05 -4.93 -19.28
CA SER A 365 43.19 -4.02 -19.46
C SER A 365 42.87 -2.76 -20.28
N SER A 366 41.76 -2.70 -21.02
CA SER A 366 41.45 -1.63 -21.99
C SER A 366 40.40 -0.61 -21.55
N ASN A 367 39.94 -0.63 -20.29
CA ASN A 367 38.85 0.22 -19.76
C ASN A 367 37.48 0.09 -20.49
N GLU A 368 37.35 -0.78 -21.50
CA GLU A 368 36.08 -1.08 -22.18
C GLU A 368 35.23 -2.02 -21.31
N ARG A 369 34.48 -1.43 -20.38
CA ARG A 369 33.52 -2.14 -19.52
C ARG A 369 32.26 -2.48 -20.32
N VAL A 370 31.64 -3.63 -19.99
CA VAL A 370 30.26 -3.93 -20.42
C VAL A 370 29.38 -2.73 -20.04
N GLU A 371 28.59 -2.25 -21.00
CA GLU A 371 27.73 -1.08 -20.85
C GLU A 371 26.79 -1.28 -19.65
N ARG A 372 26.74 -0.29 -18.76
CA ARG A 372 25.86 -0.34 -17.58
C ARG A 372 24.47 0.13 -17.96
N CYS A 373 23.47 -0.36 -17.23
CA CYS A 373 22.11 0.13 -17.36
C CYS A 373 22.06 1.64 -17.09
N HIS A 374 21.55 2.43 -18.04
CA HIS A 374 21.40 3.88 -17.89
C HIS A 374 20.31 4.29 -16.88
N LEU A 375 19.40 3.37 -16.52
CA LEU A 375 18.35 3.64 -15.55
C LEU A 375 18.82 3.45 -14.10
N CYS A 376 19.54 2.36 -13.80
CA CYS A 376 19.99 2.06 -12.43
C CYS A 376 21.49 2.28 -12.18
N GLY A 377 22.33 2.26 -13.21
CA GLY A 377 23.79 2.34 -13.08
C GLY A 377 24.47 1.12 -12.42
N GLU A 378 23.71 0.18 -11.86
CA GLU A 378 24.23 -0.94 -11.08
C GLU A 378 24.53 -2.18 -11.93
N ARG A 379 23.55 -2.64 -12.71
CA ARG A 379 23.61 -3.91 -13.47
C ARG A 379 24.16 -3.70 -14.88
N ASN A 380 24.70 -4.74 -15.49
CA ASN A 380 25.05 -4.67 -16.92
C ASN A 380 23.77 -4.52 -17.75
N ALA A 381 23.84 -3.74 -18.82
CA ALA A 381 22.75 -3.66 -19.76
C ALA A 381 22.62 -4.98 -20.54
N VAL A 382 21.38 -5.36 -20.83
CA VAL A 382 21.05 -6.56 -21.61
C VAL A 382 20.35 -6.21 -22.93
N VAL A 383 19.84 -4.98 -23.06
CA VAL A 383 19.21 -4.45 -24.28
C VAL A 383 19.63 -3.00 -24.49
N VAL A 384 19.85 -2.60 -25.74
CA VAL A 384 20.02 -1.20 -26.15
C VAL A 384 19.34 -0.96 -27.50
N LYS A 385 18.78 0.24 -27.72
CA LYS A 385 18.32 0.67 -29.05
C LYS A 385 19.40 1.55 -29.69
N ARG A 386 19.75 1.29 -30.95
CA ARG A 386 20.73 2.10 -31.72
C ARG A 386 20.18 2.43 -33.10
N GLU A 387 20.71 3.46 -33.71
CA GLU A 387 20.55 3.71 -35.14
C GLU A 387 21.77 3.16 -35.89
N ILE A 388 21.54 2.33 -36.90
CA ILE A 388 22.60 1.79 -37.77
C ILE A 388 22.15 1.98 -39.22
N ASN A 389 22.97 2.68 -40.01
CA ASN A 389 22.70 2.95 -41.44
C ASN A 389 21.33 3.61 -41.71
N GLY A 390 20.85 4.48 -40.82
CA GLY A 390 19.56 5.16 -40.96
C GLY A 390 18.35 4.33 -40.49
N GLU A 391 18.56 3.13 -39.94
CA GLU A 391 17.51 2.29 -39.39
C GLU A 391 17.68 2.07 -37.88
N PHE A 392 16.59 2.23 -37.13
CA PHE A 392 16.58 1.88 -35.71
C PHE A 392 16.57 0.36 -35.51
N VAL A 393 17.54 -0.14 -34.76
CA VAL A 393 17.71 -1.55 -34.41
C VAL A 393 17.74 -1.74 -32.90
N VAL A 394 17.45 -2.96 -32.45
CA VAL A 394 17.60 -3.36 -31.05
C VAL A 394 18.77 -4.32 -30.97
N GLN A 395 19.63 -4.14 -29.98
CA GLN A 395 20.72 -5.06 -29.70
C GLN A 395 20.52 -5.72 -28.34
N TYR A 396 20.88 -7.00 -28.25
CA TYR A 396 20.96 -7.71 -26.97
C TYR A 396 22.38 -8.19 -26.71
N PHE A 397 22.74 -8.33 -25.44
CA PHE A 397 24.08 -8.72 -25.03
C PHE A 397 24.22 -10.24 -24.90
N ASP A 398 25.12 -10.85 -25.66
CA ASP A 398 25.49 -12.26 -25.53
C ASP A 398 26.70 -12.42 -24.60
N GLU A 399 26.46 -12.96 -23.39
CA GLU A 399 27.54 -13.17 -22.41
C GLU A 399 28.52 -14.29 -22.78
N THR A 400 28.23 -15.14 -23.78
CA THR A 400 29.15 -16.21 -24.19
C THR A 400 30.29 -15.64 -25.05
N ASN A 401 29.93 -14.80 -26.01
CA ASN A 401 30.87 -14.19 -26.94
C ASN A 401 31.28 -12.77 -26.51
N PHE A 402 30.64 -12.19 -25.48
CA PHE A 402 30.83 -10.81 -25.02
C PHE A 402 30.55 -9.77 -26.12
N GLU A 403 29.51 -10.00 -26.92
CA GLU A 403 29.16 -9.18 -28.08
C GLU A 403 27.69 -8.71 -28.05
N TRP A 404 27.42 -7.60 -28.75
CA TRP A 404 26.07 -7.12 -29.00
C TRP A 404 25.52 -7.70 -30.29
N VAL A 405 24.45 -8.48 -30.20
CA VAL A 405 23.79 -9.06 -31.36
C VAL A 405 22.65 -8.14 -31.81
N THR A 406 22.68 -7.75 -33.07
CA THR A 406 21.71 -6.79 -33.65
C THR A 406 20.50 -7.52 -34.22
N ILE A 407 19.30 -7.02 -33.93
CA ILE A 407 18.04 -7.45 -34.53
C ILE A 407 17.25 -6.22 -35.04
N PRO A 408 16.43 -6.38 -36.10
CA PRO A 408 15.57 -5.29 -36.55
C PRO A 408 14.57 -4.89 -35.46
N ASN A 409 14.19 -3.60 -35.39
CA ASN A 409 13.17 -3.11 -34.44
C ASN A 409 11.73 -3.49 -34.89
N VAL A 410 11.45 -4.78 -35.01
CA VAL A 410 10.14 -5.29 -35.45
C VAL A 410 9.07 -5.17 -34.35
N GLY A 411 9.46 -4.82 -33.12
CA GLY A 411 8.56 -4.55 -31.99
C GLY A 411 7.90 -3.18 -32.04
N ASN A 412 8.26 -2.31 -33.00
CA ASN A 412 7.83 -0.91 -33.08
C ASN A 412 8.06 -0.14 -31.75
N ILE A 413 9.20 -0.39 -31.11
CA ILE A 413 9.53 0.26 -29.83
C ILE A 413 9.78 1.75 -30.11
N GLY A 414 8.90 2.60 -29.58
CA GLY A 414 8.96 4.04 -29.73
C GLY A 414 10.14 4.67 -29.00
N ALA A 415 10.40 5.94 -29.32
CA ALA A 415 11.41 6.74 -28.64
C ALA A 415 11.10 6.96 -27.15
N ARG A 416 9.82 6.83 -26.74
CA ARG A 416 9.40 6.98 -25.34
C ARG A 416 9.76 5.78 -24.47
N GLU A 417 9.64 4.56 -24.97
CA GLU A 417 9.92 3.35 -24.18
C GLU A 417 11.42 3.13 -24.05
N LEU A 418 12.11 3.12 -25.19
CA LEU A 418 13.56 2.93 -25.27
C LEU A 418 14.13 3.99 -26.24
N PRO A 419 14.58 5.15 -25.73
CA PRO A 419 15.30 6.15 -26.50
C PRO A 419 16.54 5.58 -27.16
N GLU A 420 16.98 6.24 -28.23
CA GLU A 420 18.25 5.91 -28.88
C GLU A 420 19.41 5.98 -27.87
N ASN A 421 20.30 4.99 -27.92
CA ASN A 421 21.44 4.79 -27.04
C ASN A 421 21.09 4.56 -25.55
N GLU A 422 19.82 4.40 -25.18
CA GLU A 422 19.45 3.97 -23.83
C GLU A 422 19.61 2.44 -23.71
N ALA A 423 20.69 2.02 -23.06
CA ALA A 423 20.91 0.63 -22.63
C ALA A 423 20.28 0.32 -21.25
N LEU A 424 19.53 -0.78 -21.13
CA LEU A 424 18.80 -1.18 -19.92
C LEU A 424 19.13 -2.62 -19.48
N CYS A 425 19.14 -2.86 -18.17
CA CYS A 425 19.20 -4.21 -17.58
C CYS A 425 17.80 -4.86 -17.50
N ALA A 426 17.73 -6.17 -17.23
CA ALA A 426 16.48 -6.94 -17.17
C ALA A 426 15.45 -6.38 -16.18
N VAL A 427 15.93 -5.96 -14.99
CA VAL A 427 15.07 -5.40 -13.94
C VAL A 427 14.48 -4.05 -14.36
N CYS A 428 15.30 -3.20 -14.98
CA CYS A 428 14.88 -1.89 -15.48
C CYS A 428 13.97 -2.01 -16.71
N LEU A 429 14.13 -3.06 -17.52
CA LEU A 429 13.22 -3.38 -18.61
C LEU A 429 11.81 -3.69 -18.10
N ILE A 430 11.67 -4.56 -17.09
CA ILE A 430 10.37 -4.81 -16.44
C ILE A 430 9.74 -3.49 -16.00
N LYS A 431 10.53 -2.65 -15.34
CA LYS A 431 10.07 -1.36 -14.82
C LYS A 431 9.57 -0.42 -15.93
N ARG A 432 10.34 -0.28 -17.01
CA ARG A 432 10.02 0.63 -18.12
C ARG A 432 8.79 0.15 -18.92
N PHE A 433 8.68 -1.15 -19.13
CA PHE A 433 7.62 -1.77 -19.95
C PHE A 433 6.40 -2.21 -19.14
N LEU A 434 6.38 -1.99 -17.82
CA LEU A 434 5.32 -2.46 -16.93
C LEU A 434 3.90 -2.19 -17.46
N PRO A 435 3.53 -0.96 -17.92
CA PRO A 435 2.19 -0.70 -18.44
C PRO A 435 1.75 -1.58 -19.62
N LYS A 436 2.71 -2.12 -20.39
CA LYS A 436 2.43 -2.94 -21.58
C LYS A 436 2.34 -4.44 -21.29
N ILE A 437 2.98 -4.90 -20.21
CA ILE A 437 3.17 -6.34 -19.93
C ILE A 437 2.33 -6.85 -18.75
N ILE A 438 1.81 -5.92 -17.96
CA ILE A 438 1.04 -6.27 -16.76
C ILE A 438 -0.36 -6.71 -17.15
N GLU A 439 -0.74 -7.87 -16.62
CA GLU A 439 -2.05 -8.51 -16.86
C GLU A 439 -2.72 -8.90 -15.54
N GLU A 440 -2.00 -8.76 -14.43
CA GLU A 440 -2.49 -9.11 -13.09
C GLU A 440 -3.60 -8.17 -12.61
N ILE A 441 -3.73 -7.01 -13.26
CA ILE A 441 -4.79 -6.04 -13.04
C ILE A 441 -5.28 -5.52 -14.38
N ASP A 442 -6.53 -5.07 -14.42
CA ASP A 442 -7.01 -4.31 -15.57
C ASP A 442 -6.31 -2.96 -15.62
N ILE A 443 -5.63 -2.69 -16.73
CA ILE A 443 -5.07 -1.39 -17.03
C ILE A 443 -5.88 -0.75 -18.16
N PRO A 444 -6.24 0.54 -18.05
CA PRO A 444 -6.87 1.27 -19.14
C PRO A 444 -6.05 1.17 -20.44
N PRO A 445 -6.68 0.99 -21.60
CA PRO A 445 -5.97 0.99 -22.88
C PRO A 445 -5.12 2.27 -23.03
N ASN A 446 -3.89 2.11 -23.50
CA ASN A 446 -2.92 3.20 -23.68
C ASN A 446 -2.62 4.01 -22.40
N TYR A 447 -2.77 3.41 -21.22
CA TYR A 447 -2.41 4.07 -19.97
C TYR A 447 -0.93 4.49 -19.98
N SER A 448 -0.70 5.77 -19.70
CA SER A 448 0.61 6.33 -19.40
C SER A 448 0.51 7.13 -18.13
N PHE A 449 1.49 6.96 -17.25
CA PHE A 449 1.55 7.73 -16.02
C PHE A 449 1.96 9.17 -16.36
N PRO A 450 1.24 10.20 -15.85
CA PRO A 450 1.54 11.60 -16.15
C PRO A 450 3.01 11.96 -15.94
N SER A 451 3.58 12.71 -16.87
CA SER A 451 4.94 13.20 -16.77
C SER A 451 5.06 14.33 -15.75
N VAL A 452 6.29 14.71 -15.42
CA VAL A 452 6.54 15.83 -14.50
C VAL A 452 6.12 17.18 -15.10
N THR A 453 6.17 17.31 -16.43
CA THR A 453 5.73 18.52 -17.14
C THR A 453 4.21 18.63 -17.09
N ASP A 454 3.48 17.52 -17.22
CA ASP A 454 2.01 17.50 -17.10
C ASP A 454 1.53 18.02 -15.74
N VAL A 455 2.21 17.63 -14.66
CA VAL A 455 1.89 18.12 -13.31
C VAL A 455 2.31 19.59 -13.15
N ALA A 456 3.47 19.98 -13.69
CA ALA A 456 3.97 21.36 -13.59
C ALA A 456 3.05 22.38 -14.27
N VAL A 457 2.46 22.03 -15.42
CA VAL A 457 1.53 22.91 -16.15
C VAL A 457 0.05 22.61 -15.87
N ALA A 458 -0.27 21.74 -14.92
CA ALA A 458 -1.65 21.31 -14.66
C ALA A 458 -2.63 22.47 -14.40
N ASP A 459 -2.19 23.53 -13.73
CA ASP A 459 -3.00 24.72 -13.44
C ASP A 459 -3.28 25.55 -14.70
N LEU A 460 -2.30 25.63 -15.62
CA LEU A 460 -2.48 26.21 -16.94
C LEU A 460 -3.44 25.36 -17.78
N LEU A 461 -3.29 24.03 -17.79
CA LEU A 461 -4.16 23.13 -18.53
C LEU A 461 -5.60 23.18 -18.01
N GLU A 462 -5.80 23.17 -16.69
CA GLU A 462 -7.13 23.31 -16.08
C GLU A 462 -7.81 24.61 -16.54
N PHE A 463 -7.08 25.72 -16.60
CA PHE A 463 -7.60 26.99 -17.10
C PHE A 463 -7.93 26.93 -18.60
N LEU A 464 -6.98 26.49 -19.43
CA LEU A 464 -7.09 26.50 -20.90
C LEU A 464 -8.26 25.68 -21.42
N TYR A 465 -8.54 24.53 -20.79
CA TYR A 465 -9.63 23.66 -21.23
C TYR A 465 -10.98 23.99 -20.56
N ALA A 466 -11.00 24.83 -19.52
CA ALA A 466 -12.23 25.33 -18.91
C ALA A 466 -12.74 26.63 -19.57
N ASP A 467 -11.84 27.46 -20.10
CA ASP A 467 -12.19 28.76 -20.66
C ASP A 467 -12.56 28.69 -22.16
N SER A 468 -13.82 28.99 -22.46
CA SER A 468 -14.33 29.01 -23.84
C SER A 468 -13.71 30.11 -24.71
N GLU A 469 -13.24 31.22 -24.13
CA GLU A 469 -12.72 32.37 -24.88
C GLU A 469 -11.39 32.06 -25.57
N VAL A 470 -10.62 31.09 -25.05
CA VAL A 470 -9.30 30.68 -25.55
C VAL A 470 -9.34 29.42 -26.41
N SER A 471 -10.52 28.82 -26.57
CA SER A 471 -10.69 27.53 -27.26
C SER A 471 -10.20 27.56 -28.72
N ALA A 472 -10.38 28.67 -29.42
CA ALA A 472 -9.94 28.81 -30.82
C ALA A 472 -8.41 28.80 -30.94
N GLU A 473 -7.70 29.55 -30.10
CA GLU A 473 -6.24 29.57 -30.06
C GLU A 473 -5.66 28.25 -29.56
N LEU A 474 -6.31 27.62 -28.57
CA LEU A 474 -5.93 26.30 -28.09
C LEU A 474 -6.04 25.27 -29.23
N GLN A 475 -7.17 25.19 -29.92
CA GLN A 475 -7.34 24.28 -31.06
C GLN A 475 -6.33 24.55 -32.19
N GLN A 476 -5.99 25.81 -32.45
CA GLN A 476 -4.94 26.17 -33.41
C GLN A 476 -3.58 25.59 -32.97
N PHE A 477 -3.23 25.74 -31.70
CA PHE A 477 -2.01 25.18 -31.13
C PHE A 477 -2.02 23.64 -31.14
N GLU A 478 -3.11 23.00 -30.72
CA GLU A 478 -3.23 21.54 -30.73
C GLU A 478 -3.06 20.95 -32.13
N LYS A 479 -3.59 21.61 -33.17
CA LYS A 479 -3.40 21.20 -34.57
C LYS A 479 -1.96 21.34 -35.02
N ALA A 480 -1.29 22.44 -34.65
CA ALA A 480 0.12 22.64 -34.98
C ALA A 480 1.02 21.59 -34.32
N VAL A 481 0.74 21.24 -33.05
CA VAL A 481 1.44 20.13 -32.36
C VAL A 481 1.12 18.79 -33.02
N ALA A 482 -0.13 18.52 -33.38
CA ALA A 482 -0.49 17.26 -34.05
C ALA A 482 0.26 17.05 -35.37
N LYS A 483 0.50 18.11 -36.16
CA LYS A 483 1.31 18.04 -37.38
C LYS A 483 2.75 17.58 -37.12
N LEU A 484 3.36 18.05 -36.02
CA LEU A 484 4.72 17.63 -35.65
C LEU A 484 4.83 16.12 -35.40
N HIS A 485 3.71 15.47 -35.06
CA HIS A 485 3.65 14.04 -34.76
C HIS A 485 3.24 13.17 -35.98
N GLU A 486 2.92 13.77 -37.13
CA GLU A 486 2.55 13.02 -38.33
C GLU A 486 3.68 12.08 -38.77
N GLY A 487 3.36 10.79 -38.94
CA GLY A 487 4.35 9.77 -39.30
C GLY A 487 5.17 9.20 -38.13
N THR A 488 4.92 9.66 -36.89
CA THR A 488 5.59 9.14 -35.68
C THR A 488 4.71 8.11 -34.95
N THR A 489 5.31 7.28 -34.10
CA THR A 489 4.58 6.36 -33.21
C THR A 489 4.18 6.98 -31.88
N VAL A 490 4.50 8.27 -31.67
CA VAL A 490 4.34 8.97 -30.40
C VAL A 490 3.09 9.84 -30.47
N SER A 491 2.12 9.62 -29.57
CA SER A 491 0.94 10.48 -29.49
C SER A 491 1.26 11.82 -28.80
N PRO A 492 0.82 12.97 -29.35
CA PRO A 492 0.87 14.26 -28.66
C PRO A 492 -0.17 14.38 -27.56
N LYS A 493 -1.13 13.44 -27.53
CA LYS A 493 -2.24 13.41 -26.59
C LYS A 493 -1.95 12.46 -25.45
N ILE A 494 -2.34 12.88 -24.25
CA ILE A 494 -2.27 12.10 -23.03
C ILE A 494 -3.59 12.15 -22.30
N ARG A 495 -3.79 11.17 -21.42
CA ARG A 495 -4.76 11.30 -20.34
C ARG A 495 -4.20 12.30 -19.31
N PRO A 496 -4.93 13.37 -18.98
CA PRO A 496 -4.48 14.31 -17.97
C PRO A 496 -4.50 13.71 -16.56
N ILE A 497 -3.92 14.44 -15.61
CA ILE A 497 -4.03 14.10 -14.18
C ILE A 497 -5.51 13.98 -13.74
N PRO A 498 -5.81 13.19 -12.70
CA PRO A 498 -7.17 12.74 -12.39
C PRO A 498 -8.20 13.86 -12.25
N ARG A 499 -7.89 14.94 -11.54
CA ARG A 499 -8.78 16.11 -11.37
C ARG A 499 -9.23 16.70 -12.70
N ILE A 500 -8.28 16.91 -13.61
CA ILE A 500 -8.54 17.44 -14.94
C ILE A 500 -9.30 16.39 -15.77
N SER A 501 -8.91 15.11 -15.67
CA SER A 501 -9.59 14.00 -16.34
C SER A 501 -11.06 13.89 -15.95
N ASN A 502 -11.38 14.08 -14.66
CA ASN A 502 -12.74 14.03 -14.14
C ASN A 502 -13.62 15.20 -14.63
N THR A 503 -12.99 16.32 -15.00
CA THR A 503 -13.69 17.52 -15.48
C THR A 503 -13.87 17.50 -17.00
N ILE A 504 -12.83 17.12 -17.74
CA ILE A 504 -12.77 17.23 -19.20
C ILE A 504 -13.24 15.94 -19.90
N GLY A 505 -12.99 14.77 -19.31
CA GLY A 505 -13.44 13.47 -19.84
C GLY A 505 -12.81 13.04 -21.18
N LYS A 506 -11.76 13.71 -21.65
CA LYS A 506 -11.03 13.39 -22.90
C LYS A 506 -9.53 13.58 -22.74
N GLU A 507 -8.78 13.02 -23.70
CA GLU A 507 -7.34 13.26 -23.81
C GLU A 507 -7.05 14.73 -24.18
N ILE A 508 -5.91 15.22 -23.70
CA ILE A 508 -5.44 16.59 -23.92
C ILE A 508 -4.01 16.58 -24.46
N THR A 509 -3.53 17.71 -24.96
CA THR A 509 -2.13 17.83 -25.40
C THR A 509 -1.19 17.70 -24.19
N GLU A 510 -0.14 16.91 -24.35
CA GLU A 510 0.91 16.71 -23.33
C GLU A 510 1.55 18.03 -22.90
N GLY A 511 1.82 18.15 -21.61
CA GLY A 511 2.32 19.36 -20.97
C GLY A 511 3.68 19.83 -21.49
N GLU A 512 4.51 18.91 -21.98
CA GLU A 512 5.83 19.22 -22.55
C GLU A 512 5.74 20.23 -23.71
N TRP A 513 4.70 20.17 -24.53
CA TRP A 513 4.55 21.01 -25.72
C TRP A 513 4.20 22.47 -25.40
N PHE A 514 3.75 22.76 -24.18
CA PHE A 514 3.44 24.12 -23.76
C PHE A 514 4.67 24.95 -23.42
N PHE A 515 5.87 24.36 -23.43
CA PHE A 515 7.13 25.06 -23.22
C PHE A 515 7.81 25.42 -24.56
N GLU A 516 8.18 26.69 -24.73
CA GLU A 516 8.92 27.16 -25.90
C GLU A 516 10.25 26.42 -26.11
N ALA A 517 10.89 25.98 -25.03
CA ALA A 517 12.13 25.21 -25.06
C ALA A 517 11.95 23.80 -25.64
N SER A 518 10.76 23.21 -25.51
CA SER A 518 10.43 21.90 -26.09
C SER A 518 10.16 22.00 -27.59
N LEU A 519 9.73 23.18 -28.06
CA LEU A 519 9.46 23.47 -29.47
C LEU A 519 10.70 23.91 -30.24
N GLN A 520 11.89 23.44 -29.85
CA GLN A 520 13.12 23.57 -30.65
C GLN A 520 13.28 22.33 -31.53
N LYS A 521 13.73 22.50 -32.77
CA LYS A 521 13.79 21.42 -33.75
C LYS A 521 14.57 20.19 -33.22
N GLU A 522 15.76 20.41 -32.67
CA GLU A 522 16.63 19.34 -32.15
C GLU A 522 16.09 18.68 -30.87
N VAL A 523 15.13 19.32 -30.20
CA VAL A 523 14.44 18.75 -29.04
C VAL A 523 13.27 17.89 -29.53
N ILE A 524 12.46 18.41 -30.46
CA ILE A 524 11.35 17.68 -31.08
C ILE A 524 11.85 16.40 -31.75
N GLU A 525 12.88 16.49 -32.60
CA GLU A 525 13.41 15.34 -33.34
C GLU A 525 13.89 14.23 -32.41
N ARG A 526 14.50 14.61 -31.27
CA ARG A 526 14.94 13.68 -30.25
C ARG A 526 13.79 13.07 -29.45
N THR A 527 12.78 13.86 -29.11
CA THR A 527 11.60 13.41 -28.34
C THR A 527 10.74 12.47 -29.17
N LEU A 528 10.57 12.77 -30.45
CA LEU A 528 9.74 11.98 -31.38
C LEU A 528 10.53 10.84 -32.04
N GLY A 529 11.85 10.96 -32.14
CA GLY A 529 12.71 10.03 -32.87
C GLY A 529 12.49 10.08 -34.38
N ALA A 530 12.16 11.25 -34.90
CA ALA A 530 11.87 11.48 -36.32
C ALA A 530 12.18 12.92 -36.73
N ASP A 531 12.62 13.14 -37.97
CA ASP A 531 12.86 14.47 -38.53
C ASP A 531 11.56 15.28 -38.63
N VAL A 532 11.65 16.59 -38.37
CA VAL A 532 10.49 17.51 -38.49
C VAL A 532 10.79 18.70 -39.39
N LEU A 533 9.75 19.19 -40.08
CA LEU A 533 9.87 20.35 -40.97
C LEU A 533 9.98 21.66 -40.18
N GLU A 534 10.96 22.48 -40.56
CA GLU A 534 11.21 23.80 -39.96
C GLU A 534 9.97 24.71 -39.95
N ASN A 535 9.14 24.62 -40.98
CA ASN A 535 7.91 25.41 -41.09
C ASN A 535 6.86 24.98 -40.07
N ASP A 536 6.73 23.68 -39.79
CA ASP A 536 5.76 23.16 -38.83
C ASP A 536 6.19 23.52 -37.39
N VAL A 537 7.50 23.49 -37.11
CA VAL A 537 8.06 23.97 -35.84
C VAL A 537 7.72 25.44 -35.60
N LYS A 538 7.93 26.29 -36.62
CA LYS A 538 7.56 27.72 -36.54
C LYS A 538 6.07 27.94 -36.40
N GLU A 539 5.23 27.12 -37.04
CA GLU A 539 3.78 27.16 -36.88
C GLU A 539 3.39 26.88 -35.42
N ALA A 540 3.93 25.83 -34.81
CA ALA A 540 3.68 25.48 -33.41
C ALA A 540 4.16 26.56 -32.43
N GLN A 541 5.37 27.10 -32.63
CA GLN A 541 5.91 28.20 -31.82
C GLN A 541 5.03 29.46 -31.89
N ASN A 542 4.58 29.83 -33.09
CA ASN A 542 3.70 31.00 -33.28
C ASN A 542 2.32 30.78 -32.65
N ALA A 543 1.76 29.58 -32.77
CA ALA A 543 0.49 29.22 -32.15
C ALA A 543 0.57 29.26 -30.62
N LEU A 544 1.65 28.70 -30.03
CA LEU A 544 1.90 28.77 -28.59
C LEU A 544 2.03 30.22 -28.11
N ASN A 545 2.85 31.02 -28.79
CA ASN A 545 3.05 32.43 -28.45
C ASN A 545 1.74 33.24 -28.48
N LYS A 546 0.88 32.99 -29.48
CA LYS A 546 -0.43 33.62 -29.59
C LYS A 546 -1.34 33.20 -28.43
N LEU A 547 -1.35 31.90 -28.09
CA LEU A 547 -2.13 31.36 -26.98
C LEU A 547 -1.70 31.98 -25.64
N LEU A 548 -0.40 31.95 -25.32
CA LEU A 548 0.14 32.47 -24.07
C LEU A 548 -0.05 33.99 -23.92
N LYS A 549 0.06 34.76 -25.01
CA LYS A 549 -0.22 36.20 -25.01
C LYS A 549 -1.69 36.51 -24.75
N LYS A 550 -2.61 35.68 -25.24
CA LYS A 550 -4.05 35.90 -25.04
C LYS A 550 -4.45 35.75 -23.58
N ILE A 551 -3.84 34.79 -22.87
CA ILE A 551 -4.15 34.50 -21.47
C ILE A 551 -3.31 35.31 -20.47
N ASP A 552 -2.29 36.02 -20.95
CA ASP A 552 -1.28 36.73 -20.14
C ASP A 552 -0.70 35.84 -19.02
N ARG A 553 -0.38 34.59 -19.36
CA ARG A 553 0.20 33.59 -18.45
C ARG A 553 1.30 32.80 -19.15
N LYS A 554 2.28 32.37 -18.37
CA LYS A 554 3.38 31.51 -18.83
C LYS A 554 3.35 30.18 -18.11
N PRO A 555 3.80 29.08 -18.76
CA PRO A 555 3.92 27.79 -18.09
C PRO A 555 4.97 27.84 -16.97
N CYS A 556 4.65 27.26 -15.82
CA CYS A 556 5.60 27.08 -14.73
C CYS A 556 6.35 25.76 -14.93
N PRO A 557 7.70 25.75 -14.98
CA PRO A 557 8.47 24.51 -15.15
C PRO A 557 8.64 23.72 -13.84
N TYR A 558 8.07 24.19 -12.73
CA TYR A 558 8.26 23.61 -11.42
C TYR A 558 7.04 22.83 -10.96
N TYR A 559 7.29 21.69 -10.33
CA TYR A 559 6.33 20.86 -9.61
C TYR A 559 6.89 20.54 -8.23
N ALA A 560 6.06 20.04 -7.34
CA ALA A 560 6.49 19.50 -6.06
C ALA A 560 6.45 17.99 -6.08
N PHE A 561 7.54 17.34 -5.67
CA PHE A 561 7.54 15.95 -5.26
C PHE A 561 7.38 15.89 -3.75
N ILE A 562 6.31 15.26 -3.28
CA ILE A 562 6.08 15.08 -1.84
C ILE A 562 6.36 13.63 -1.44
N ALA A 563 7.10 13.47 -0.35
CA ALA A 563 7.34 12.21 0.32
C ALA A 563 6.99 12.39 1.80
N ILE A 564 5.96 11.69 2.25
CA ILE A 564 5.44 11.75 3.61
C ILE A 564 5.59 10.37 4.23
N ASP A 565 6.06 10.31 5.47
CA ASP A 565 6.27 9.09 6.25
C ASP A 565 5.65 9.28 7.64
N GLY A 566 5.11 8.19 8.20
CA GLY A 566 4.50 8.18 9.52
C GLY A 566 5.55 8.11 10.63
N ASP A 567 5.54 9.09 11.53
CA ASP A 567 6.50 9.16 12.63
C ASP A 567 6.45 7.91 13.54
N LYS A 568 7.48 7.06 13.44
CA LYS A 568 7.72 5.90 14.31
C LYS A 568 6.57 4.89 14.34
N MET A 569 5.96 4.59 13.21
CA MET A 569 4.81 3.67 13.13
C MET A 569 5.05 2.30 13.78
N GLY A 570 6.27 1.74 13.70
CA GLY A 570 6.60 0.49 14.41
C GLY A 570 6.41 0.57 15.94
N LYS A 571 6.69 1.72 16.57
CA LYS A 571 6.47 1.93 18.01
C LYS A 571 5.00 2.09 18.35
N TRP A 572 4.25 2.77 17.49
CA TRP A 572 2.80 2.89 17.59
C TRP A 572 2.10 1.52 17.54
N LEU A 573 2.51 0.67 16.60
CA LEU A 573 2.00 -0.70 16.46
C LEU A 573 2.40 -1.61 17.63
N ALA A 574 3.58 -1.39 18.23
CA ALA A 574 4.03 -2.09 19.43
C ALA A 574 3.39 -1.57 20.74
N GLY A 575 2.66 -0.45 20.70
CA GLY A 575 2.03 0.14 21.89
C GLY A 575 2.96 0.98 22.75
N GLU A 576 4.13 1.35 22.24
CA GLU A 576 5.15 2.15 22.92
C GLU A 576 4.85 3.66 22.77
N ILE A 577 3.67 4.08 23.22
CA ILE A 577 3.07 5.38 22.91
C ILE A 577 3.96 6.56 23.32
N GLU A 578 4.51 6.55 24.53
CA GLU A 578 5.36 7.65 25.02
C GLU A 578 6.66 7.77 24.20
N GLU A 579 7.25 6.64 23.80
CA GLU A 579 8.44 6.65 22.94
C GLU A 579 8.11 7.11 21.52
N ALA A 580 6.96 6.70 21.00
CA ALA A 580 6.44 7.14 19.71
C ALA A 580 6.21 8.66 19.72
N ALA A 581 5.64 9.19 20.81
CA ALA A 581 5.35 10.60 21.05
C ALA A 581 6.58 11.49 21.37
N ASN A 582 7.80 10.97 21.32
CA ASN A 582 9.01 11.68 21.78
C ASN A 582 8.92 12.16 23.24
N LYS A 583 8.31 11.36 24.13
CA LYS A 583 8.12 11.67 25.55
C LYS A 583 7.29 12.94 25.81
N LYS A 584 6.59 13.46 24.80
CA LYS A 584 5.57 14.48 25.03
C LYS A 584 4.38 13.81 25.69
N LYS A 585 3.87 14.39 26.79
CA LYS A 585 2.57 13.97 27.33
C LYS A 585 1.52 14.20 26.26
N ILE A 586 0.96 13.13 25.72
CA ILE A 586 -0.20 13.20 24.84
C ILE A 586 -1.41 12.93 25.74
N GLU A 587 -2.34 13.88 25.84
CA GLU A 587 -3.57 13.71 26.66
C GLU A 587 -4.36 12.44 26.26
N PHE A 588 -4.22 12.00 25.01
CA PHE A 588 -4.84 10.79 24.46
C PHE A 588 -4.11 9.47 24.77
N SER A 589 -2.89 9.50 25.31
CA SER A 589 -2.14 8.28 25.68
C SER A 589 -2.53 7.69 27.04
N ASP A 590 -3.57 8.24 27.66
CA ASP A 590 -4.13 7.73 28.91
C ASP A 590 -4.93 6.44 28.63
N SER A 591 -4.65 5.37 29.38
CA SER A 591 -5.33 4.08 29.24
C SER A 591 -6.83 4.16 29.54
N SER A 592 -7.32 5.23 30.17
CA SER A 592 -8.74 5.56 30.28
C SER A 592 -9.44 5.69 28.92
N ASN A 593 -8.72 6.10 27.87
CA ASN A 593 -9.28 6.28 26.53
C ASN A 593 -9.54 4.97 25.78
N ILE A 594 -9.29 3.82 26.42
CA ILE A 594 -9.66 2.50 25.91
C ILE A 594 -11.14 2.22 26.21
N TYR A 595 -11.67 2.77 27.30
CA TYR A 595 -13.01 2.46 27.80
C TYR A 595 -14.05 3.43 27.28
N HIS A 596 -15.27 2.93 27.11
CA HIS A 596 -16.43 3.81 26.99
C HIS A 596 -16.58 4.74 28.20
N THR A 597 -17.00 5.99 27.99
CA THR A 597 -17.05 7.02 29.05
C THR A 597 -17.87 6.57 30.27
N LYS A 598 -19.01 5.89 30.07
CA LYS A 598 -19.83 5.34 31.18
C LYS A 598 -19.06 4.29 31.99
N VAL A 599 -18.33 3.41 31.30
CA VAL A 599 -17.60 2.30 31.92
C VAL A 599 -16.47 2.86 32.76
N TRP A 600 -15.64 3.73 32.18
CA TRP A 600 -14.53 4.36 32.90
C TRP A 600 -15.00 5.03 34.19
N ARG A 601 -16.06 5.84 34.15
CA ARG A 601 -16.60 6.53 35.33
C ARG A 601 -16.96 5.57 36.46
N ASN A 602 -17.54 4.41 36.13
CA ASN A 602 -18.02 3.42 37.10
C ASN A 602 -16.93 2.43 37.56
N LEU A 603 -15.72 2.45 36.99
CA LEU A 603 -14.63 1.59 37.48
C LEU A 603 -14.22 1.98 38.91
N PRO A 604 -13.84 1.01 39.76
CA PRO A 604 -13.29 1.29 41.08
C PRO A 604 -12.03 2.17 41.00
N GLU A 605 -11.86 3.12 41.93
CA GLU A 605 -10.71 4.05 41.92
C GLU A 605 -9.36 3.34 42.03
N ASP A 606 -9.26 2.29 42.85
CA ASP A 606 -8.02 1.50 42.96
C ASP A 606 -7.69 0.78 41.64
N PHE A 607 -8.72 0.33 40.91
CA PHE A 607 -8.56 -0.29 39.60
C PHE A 607 -8.09 0.73 38.56
N LYS A 608 -8.70 1.93 38.54
CA LYS A 608 -8.27 3.05 37.69
C LYS A 608 -6.81 3.41 37.94
N LYS A 609 -6.42 3.57 39.20
CA LYS A 609 -5.05 3.89 39.58
C LYS A 609 -4.08 2.81 39.07
N THR A 610 -4.41 1.55 39.30
CA THR A 610 -3.56 0.43 38.90
C THR A 610 -3.40 0.37 37.38
N ILE A 611 -4.48 0.52 36.59
CA ILE A 611 -4.37 0.45 35.12
C ILE A 611 -3.59 1.64 34.53
N LEU A 612 -3.71 2.83 35.12
CA LEU A 612 -2.92 4.00 34.73
C LEU A 612 -1.42 3.81 35.02
N GLU A 613 -1.10 3.14 36.13
CA GLU A 613 0.28 2.82 36.52
C GLU A 613 0.86 1.69 35.65
N THR A 614 0.13 0.60 35.44
CA THR A 614 0.56 -0.57 34.65
C THR A 614 0.84 -0.21 33.19
N PHE A 615 -0.02 0.59 32.56
CA PHE A 615 0.13 1.00 31.16
C PHE A 615 0.66 2.42 31.02
N ARG A 616 1.42 2.90 32.01
CA ARG A 616 1.98 4.25 31.95
C ARG A 616 2.92 4.39 30.76
N GLY A 617 2.56 5.27 29.82
CA GLY A 617 3.35 5.52 28.61
C GLY A 617 3.27 4.41 27.56
N THR A 618 2.45 3.37 27.80
CA THR A 618 2.20 2.27 26.87
C THR A 618 0.71 2.08 26.65
N ARG A 619 0.34 1.26 25.67
CA ARG A 619 -1.04 0.82 25.46
C ARG A 619 -1.05 -0.70 25.39
N PRO A 620 -2.04 -1.40 25.98
CA PRO A 620 -2.24 -2.81 25.72
C PRO A 620 -2.48 -3.01 24.22
N VAL A 621 -1.60 -3.76 23.57
CA VAL A 621 -1.70 -4.07 22.13
C VAL A 621 -2.19 -5.49 21.95
N THR A 622 -3.29 -5.60 21.25
CA THR A 622 -3.91 -6.86 20.84
C THR A 622 -3.80 -7.01 19.32
N PRO A 623 -3.93 -8.24 18.78
CA PRO A 623 -4.03 -8.43 17.34
C PRO A 623 -5.19 -7.65 16.72
N ALA A 624 -6.33 -7.54 17.41
CA ALA A 624 -7.49 -6.77 16.95
C ALA A 624 -7.22 -5.25 16.91
N TYR A 625 -6.50 -4.72 17.89
CA TYR A 625 -6.02 -3.33 17.88
C TYR A 625 -5.11 -3.09 16.67
N HIS A 626 -4.19 -4.01 16.39
CA HIS A 626 -3.32 -3.94 15.22
C HIS A 626 -4.11 -3.99 13.90
N ALA A 627 -5.10 -4.89 13.79
CA ALA A 627 -6.00 -4.97 12.63
C ALA A 627 -6.83 -3.69 12.44
N SER A 628 -7.30 -3.08 13.54
CA SER A 628 -8.04 -1.83 13.49
C SER A 628 -7.20 -0.67 12.94
N ILE A 629 -5.94 -0.58 13.36
CA ILE A 629 -4.98 0.38 12.79
C ILE A 629 -4.72 0.07 11.31
N ALA A 630 -4.51 -1.19 10.95
CA ALA A 630 -4.28 -1.59 9.57
C ALA A 630 -5.43 -1.16 8.66
N ARG A 631 -6.69 -1.33 9.10
CA ARG A 631 -7.87 -0.86 8.35
C ARG A 631 -7.94 0.66 8.25
N ALA A 632 -7.57 1.39 9.31
CA ALA A 632 -7.52 2.85 9.27
C ALA A 632 -6.46 3.36 8.27
N LEU A 633 -5.26 2.77 8.28
CA LEU A 633 -4.19 3.06 7.31
C LEU A 633 -4.62 2.73 5.88
N GLN A 634 -5.25 1.58 5.68
CA GLN A 634 -5.77 1.18 4.38
C GLN A 634 -6.86 2.13 3.87
N THR A 635 -7.76 2.58 4.77
CA THR A 635 -8.81 3.54 4.42
C THR A 635 -8.20 4.87 3.99
N PHE A 636 -7.17 5.33 4.71
CA PHE A 636 -6.46 6.55 4.34
C PHE A 636 -5.78 6.41 2.98
N ALA A 637 -5.09 5.29 2.73
CA ALA A 637 -4.42 4.98 1.48
C ALA A 637 -5.36 4.91 0.26
N LEU A 638 -6.48 4.21 0.40
CA LEU A 638 -7.39 3.92 -0.71
C LEU A 638 -8.37 5.06 -0.99
N LYS A 639 -8.77 5.82 0.03
CA LYS A 639 -9.88 6.79 -0.10
C LYS A 639 -9.42 8.20 0.15
N ILE A 640 -8.83 8.47 1.32
CA ILE A 640 -8.58 9.84 1.78
C ILE A 640 -7.46 10.51 0.99
N ALA A 641 -6.32 9.84 0.81
CA ALA A 641 -5.19 10.40 0.07
C ALA A 641 -5.52 10.64 -1.42
N PRO A 642 -6.14 9.69 -2.16
CA PRO A 642 -6.58 9.94 -3.54
C PRO A 642 -7.60 11.07 -3.64
N GLN A 643 -8.59 11.12 -2.75
CA GLN A 643 -9.58 12.19 -2.75
C GLN A 643 -8.95 13.58 -2.57
N ILE A 644 -7.95 13.71 -1.69
CA ILE A 644 -7.22 14.98 -1.53
C ILE A 644 -6.36 15.25 -2.77
N ILE A 645 -5.44 14.35 -3.11
CA ILE A 645 -4.38 14.64 -4.08
C ILE A 645 -4.89 14.62 -5.53
N GLU A 646 -5.78 13.70 -5.86
CA GLU A 646 -6.19 13.40 -7.23
C GLU A 646 -7.56 13.99 -7.58
N GLU A 647 -8.50 14.08 -6.64
CA GLU A 647 -9.85 14.61 -6.92
C GLU A 647 -9.95 16.11 -6.58
N GLN A 648 -9.51 16.53 -5.39
CA GLN A 648 -9.65 17.90 -4.91
C GLN A 648 -8.54 18.85 -5.36
N TYR A 649 -7.37 18.34 -5.75
CA TYR A 649 -6.21 19.16 -6.11
C TYR A 649 -5.52 18.64 -7.37
N LEU A 650 -4.63 19.46 -7.94
CA LEU A 650 -3.85 19.13 -9.12
C LEU A 650 -2.61 18.30 -8.74
N GLY A 651 -2.85 17.04 -8.38
CA GLY A 651 -1.80 16.08 -8.08
C GLY A 651 -2.02 14.72 -8.71
N GLN A 652 -0.98 13.90 -8.61
CA GLN A 652 -0.98 12.51 -9.05
C GLN A 652 -0.28 11.67 -7.99
N LEU A 653 -0.96 10.65 -7.46
CA LEU A 653 -0.33 9.70 -6.56
C LEU A 653 0.62 8.79 -7.32
N ILE A 654 1.80 8.59 -6.76
CA ILE A 654 2.75 7.55 -7.18
C ILE A 654 2.56 6.32 -6.28
N TYR A 655 2.43 6.53 -4.97
CA TYR A 655 2.30 5.48 -3.96
C TYR A 655 1.50 5.98 -2.75
N SER A 656 0.67 5.12 -2.18
CA SER A 656 -0.03 5.40 -0.93
C SER A 656 -0.14 4.14 -0.07
N GLY A 657 0.79 3.95 0.85
CA GLY A 657 0.88 2.76 1.72
C GLY A 657 0.12 2.85 3.04
N GLY A 658 -0.56 3.97 3.28
CA GLY A 658 -1.25 4.28 4.53
C GLY A 658 -0.50 5.36 5.30
N ASP A 659 0.63 5.03 5.90
CA ASP A 659 1.53 5.99 6.54
C ASP A 659 2.48 6.67 5.55
N ASP A 660 2.92 5.92 4.54
CA ASP A 660 3.78 6.40 3.47
C ASP A 660 2.97 6.97 2.28
N ILE A 661 3.30 8.18 1.82
CA ILE A 661 2.77 8.77 0.58
C ILE A 661 3.92 9.27 -0.30
N LEU A 662 3.84 8.94 -1.59
CA LEU A 662 4.63 9.58 -2.65
C LEU A 662 3.69 10.17 -3.70
N ALA A 663 3.84 11.46 -4.02
CA ALA A 663 3.01 12.11 -5.03
C ALA A 663 3.73 13.25 -5.75
N LEU A 664 3.24 13.56 -6.95
CA LEU A 664 3.56 14.78 -7.68
C LEU A 664 2.41 15.77 -7.51
N VAL A 665 2.70 17.03 -7.20
CA VAL A 665 1.70 18.07 -6.94
C VAL A 665 2.08 19.36 -7.66
N ASN A 666 1.12 20.01 -8.30
CA ASN A 666 1.31 21.33 -8.88
C ASN A 666 1.60 22.36 -7.78
N LEU A 667 2.49 23.32 -8.03
CA LEU A 667 2.90 24.30 -7.01
C LEU A 667 1.75 25.15 -6.46
N ARG A 668 0.70 25.38 -7.26
CA ARG A 668 -0.50 26.13 -6.82
C ARG A 668 -1.15 25.49 -5.60
N ASP A 669 -1.17 24.16 -5.54
CA ASP A 669 -1.98 23.39 -4.60
C ASP A 669 -1.14 22.76 -3.46
N LEU A 670 0.20 22.89 -3.51
CA LEU A 670 1.15 22.23 -2.60
C LEU A 670 0.80 22.41 -1.11
N TRP A 671 0.61 23.65 -0.67
CA TRP A 671 0.42 23.94 0.76
C TRP A 671 -0.91 23.41 1.29
N ASP A 672 -1.95 23.48 0.48
CA ASP A 672 -3.27 22.97 0.84
C ASP A 672 -3.26 21.44 0.91
N VAL A 673 -2.62 20.77 -0.05
CA VAL A 673 -2.42 19.32 -0.03
C VAL A 673 -1.67 18.88 1.21
N LEU A 674 -0.52 19.49 1.53
CA LEU A 674 0.28 19.14 2.72
C LEU A 674 -0.53 19.33 4.02
N ARG A 675 -1.23 20.47 4.12
CA ARG A 675 -2.06 20.78 5.29
C ARG A 675 -3.19 19.78 5.45
N LEU A 676 -3.93 19.48 4.37
CA LEU A 676 -5.09 18.60 4.41
C LEU A 676 -4.69 17.15 4.65
N LEU A 677 -3.64 16.64 4.00
CA LEU A 677 -3.11 15.30 4.28
C LEU A 677 -2.75 15.16 5.76
N ARG A 678 -2.05 16.14 6.33
CA ARG A 678 -1.66 16.10 7.75
C ARG A 678 -2.87 16.18 8.69
N LEU A 679 -3.87 17.00 8.38
CA LEU A 679 -5.09 17.09 9.19
C LEU A 679 -5.92 15.80 9.08
N ALA A 680 -6.05 15.28 7.87
CA ALA A 680 -6.79 14.07 7.55
C ALA A 680 -6.19 12.84 8.23
N TYR A 681 -4.87 12.67 8.16
CA TYR A 681 -4.14 11.59 8.84
C TYR A 681 -4.34 11.63 10.36
N SER A 682 -4.53 12.82 10.94
CA SER A 682 -4.83 12.96 12.38
C SER A 682 -6.31 12.91 12.76
N GLY A 683 -7.22 12.64 11.81
CA GLY A 683 -8.66 12.60 12.07
C GLY A 683 -9.27 13.97 12.41
N ARG A 684 -8.63 15.07 12.00
CA ARG A 684 -9.05 16.46 12.28
C ARG A 684 -9.80 17.13 11.12
N ILE A 685 -10.32 16.34 10.18
CA ILE A 685 -11.16 16.82 9.08
C ILE A 685 -12.62 16.46 9.34
N ARG A 686 -13.56 17.28 8.84
CA ARG A 686 -14.95 16.86 8.66
C ARG A 686 -15.13 16.50 7.20
N VAL A 687 -15.87 15.43 6.96
CA VAL A 687 -16.29 15.06 5.62
C VAL A 687 -17.73 15.55 5.48
N SER A 688 -17.96 16.59 4.68
CA SER A 688 -19.33 17.06 4.41
C SER A 688 -19.94 16.20 3.31
N SER A 689 -21.07 15.55 3.61
CA SER A 689 -21.93 14.92 2.62
C SER A 689 -22.88 15.97 2.04
N ASP A 690 -22.38 16.86 1.19
CA ASP A 690 -23.29 17.57 0.30
C ASP A 690 -23.61 16.64 -0.87
N SER A 691 -24.91 16.57 -1.18
CA SER A 691 -25.51 15.70 -2.17
C SER A 691 -24.88 15.87 -3.55
N ASP A 692 -24.66 14.73 -4.21
CA ASP A 692 -24.04 14.50 -5.52
C ASP A 692 -22.49 14.36 -5.52
N SER A 693 -22.10 13.10 -5.34
CA SER A 693 -20.90 12.39 -5.83
C SER A 693 -19.48 12.79 -5.40
N PHE A 694 -19.23 13.86 -4.62
CA PHE A 694 -17.86 14.08 -4.09
C PHE A 694 -17.86 14.60 -2.65
N TRP A 695 -17.24 13.84 -1.76
CA TRP A 695 -16.90 14.30 -0.42
C TRP A 695 -15.96 15.51 -0.53
N ARG A 696 -16.30 16.65 0.08
CA ARG A 696 -15.37 17.78 0.25
C ARG A 696 -14.72 17.68 1.62
N ILE A 697 -13.38 17.64 1.66
CA ILE A 697 -12.62 17.58 2.91
C ILE A 697 -12.28 19.01 3.28
N GLU A 698 -12.97 19.53 4.30
CA GLU A 698 -12.70 20.87 4.82
C GLU A 698 -12.01 20.81 6.19
N PRO A 699 -11.09 21.74 6.50
CA PRO A 699 -10.54 21.88 7.84
C PRO A 699 -11.66 22.14 8.85
N ASN A 700 -11.60 21.54 10.05
CA ASN A 700 -12.50 21.95 11.14
C ASN A 700 -12.38 23.47 11.39
N LYS A 701 -13.48 24.22 11.24
CA LYS A 701 -13.62 25.54 11.88
C LYS A 701 -13.79 25.29 13.38
N THR A 702 -12.65 25.31 14.08
CA THR A 702 -12.45 25.35 15.54
C THR A 702 -13.45 24.57 16.39
#